data_AF-A0A2B4RDN7-F1
#
_entry.id   AF-A0A2B4RDN7-F1
#
_cell.length_a   1.000
_cell.length_b   1.000
_cell.length_c   1.000
_cell.angle_alpha   90.00
_cell.angle_beta   90.00
_cell.angle_gamma   90.00
#
_symmetry.space_group_name_H-M   'P 1'
#
loop_
_entity.id
_entity.type
_entity.pdbx_description
1 polymer ?
#
loop_
_entity_poly.entity_id
_entity_poly.type
_entity_poly.pdbx_seq_one_letter_code
_entity_poly.pdbx_strand_id
1 'polypeptide(L)'
;MPFLEVLERAKIETQKTPLEIYKVKEVMNFTDADTGSEITLLPAEDYQITTMIDYDKEGHFPGSPVMPGVLQIEAMAQCGGILVLSTVPDPENYLTYFMKIDGVKFKQKVVPGDTLIFKADLINPIRRGSVIGGIPQDLKFEGEETTVHIGNDTTIRECVTVNRATRASGKTVVGKNCTLMACSHVAHDCVVGDNVILVNGVLLGGHVKVDDYAIIGGHSAIHQFVHIGKYTMLMGGALVSKDVPPYVKGAKFPLSYMGINSIGFFSTAQQKTKQGHTNQNKFKQLKDEFATPNEFRTASGAPGYAYTQQQVDYKMDIVLDDETQKITGKEVITYHNNSKDVLEYFWIQLDQNRRSKNSKSDDIEVDNNMMYAGVKSFANMITAPKGGFNITAVKGKNDDDLDYTINRTMMRLDLPTPLKPGEKFVFKIHWWYYINEYLKEKSSGRSGFEHFEKDGNNLYVIAQFFPRLCVYDNVEGWQNMQFWGRSEFALEFGNYTVNITTPKDHILNATGVLMNPEEVLTQKQFKRWQKAKTTFKKPMFIVTEKEARKAEKKKAKQTKTWQFYAENVRDFGFASSRKFIWDAMAVDINGKTVMAYSLYPKEGNPLWEAYSTKVVAHSLKTYSKYTFDYPYHKAISVHARSQGMEYPQICWNYGRPRKDGTYSERTKHGMIGVITHEVGHNFFPMIVNSDERQWTWMDEGLNSYMDALTQLEFNEKFGEKIDPRSAPKDIVPYMSGDQSQLAPIMTQGDNVYRFGPNAYTKPAAGLFLLRNTILGPKLFDKAFSTYAKRWMFKHPTPEDFFRTMEDASGTDLDWFWRGWFYTTDVTDIGIKAVHKLYATEKPSDEFVQMLRKRGFDEKRIKEILKDKRIYFTKKDRSKKQATAYKKSKMLKKYSTLGKMKTPAYFYELTFEKPGGLVMPIIVEFTYADGTKSRKTYPAQIWRKNDKEVTKIFPSEKEIKSIAIDPDLETADVDTSNNHWPPKKENLFDLKKRQLN
;
A
#
# COMPACT_ATOMS: atom_id res chain seq x y z
N MET A 1 -2.50 57.09 4.56
CA MET A 1 -1.41 56.91 3.59
C MET A 1 -0.23 57.76 4.03
N PRO A 2 0.77 57.20 4.73
CA PRO A 2 1.91 57.97 5.26
C PRO A 2 3.19 57.86 4.42
N PHE A 3 3.30 56.83 3.55
CA PHE A 3 4.55 56.50 2.84
C PHE A 3 4.83 57.42 1.64
N LEU A 4 3.79 57.87 0.93
CA LEU A 4 3.91 58.78 -0.22
C LEU A 4 4.35 60.19 0.19
N GLU A 5 3.90 60.68 1.35
CA GLU A 5 4.27 62.01 1.86
C GLU A 5 5.75 62.12 2.25
N VAL A 6 6.40 61.00 2.59
CA VAL A 6 7.84 60.97 2.92
C VAL A 6 8.69 61.07 1.66
N LEU A 7 8.25 60.46 0.55
CA LEU A 7 8.96 60.52 -0.73
C LEU A 7 8.85 61.89 -1.40
N GLU A 8 7.72 62.58 -1.28
CA GLU A 8 7.56 63.94 -1.82
C GLU A 8 8.41 65.00 -1.10
N ARG A 9 8.82 64.75 0.15
CA ARG A 9 9.70 65.65 0.92
C ARG A 9 11.18 65.47 0.64
N ALA A 10 11.59 64.36 0.01
CA ALA A 10 12.99 64.08 -0.27
C ALA A 10 13.45 64.81 -1.54
N LYS A 11 14.31 65.84 -1.40
CA LYS A 11 14.97 66.50 -2.53
C LYS A 11 16.24 65.75 -2.91
N ILE A 12 16.43 65.52 -4.21
CA ILE A 12 17.61 64.87 -4.80
C ILE A 12 18.73 65.90 -4.94
N GLU A 13 19.87 65.68 -4.27
CA GLU A 13 21.11 66.39 -4.52
C GLU A 13 22.14 65.46 -5.16
N THR A 14 22.72 65.87 -6.29
CA THR A 14 23.73 65.07 -7.00
C THR A 14 25.12 65.36 -6.41
N GLN A 15 25.69 64.38 -5.69
CA GLN A 15 27.07 64.49 -5.19
C GLN A 15 28.09 64.25 -6.30
N LYS A 16 29.12 65.12 -6.37
CA LYS A 16 30.21 65.10 -7.35
C LYS A 16 31.57 64.66 -6.77
N THR A 17 31.59 64.16 -5.53
CA THR A 17 32.84 63.78 -4.85
C THR A 17 33.20 62.31 -5.17
N PRO A 18 34.48 61.96 -5.40
CA PRO A 18 34.88 60.59 -5.70
C PRO A 18 34.48 59.63 -4.57
N LEU A 19 33.85 58.50 -4.93
CA LEU A 19 33.49 57.44 -4.00
C LEU A 19 34.74 56.61 -3.63
N GLU A 20 35.13 56.63 -2.36
CA GLU A 20 36.01 55.60 -1.81
C GLU A 20 35.19 54.38 -1.39
N ILE A 21 35.42 53.26 -2.06
CA ILE A 21 34.69 52.00 -1.84
C ILE A 21 35.45 51.16 -0.81
N TYR A 22 34.84 50.97 0.36
CA TYR A 22 35.36 50.07 1.40
C TYR A 22 34.73 48.69 1.25
N LYS A 23 35.56 47.65 1.07
CA LYS A 23 35.10 46.26 0.87
C LYS A 23 35.04 45.54 2.22
N VAL A 24 33.82 45.32 2.74
CA VAL A 24 33.57 44.58 3.99
C VAL A 24 33.85 43.09 3.76
N LYS A 25 34.84 42.54 4.47
CA LYS A 25 35.27 41.13 4.31
C LYS A 25 34.82 40.22 5.45
N GLU A 26 34.37 40.81 6.55
CA GLU A 26 33.97 40.11 7.78
C GLU A 26 32.67 40.73 8.30
N VAL A 27 31.89 39.97 9.04
CA VAL A 27 30.60 40.42 9.59
C VAL A 27 30.84 41.48 10.67
N MET A 28 30.20 42.63 10.56
CA MET A 28 30.29 43.71 11.54
C MET A 28 28.90 44.06 12.06
N ASN A 29 28.74 44.09 13.39
CA ASN A 29 27.47 44.45 14.03
C ASN A 29 27.62 45.77 14.79
N PHE A 30 26.57 46.57 14.75
CA PHE A 30 26.41 47.76 15.57
C PHE A 30 25.02 47.75 16.19
N THR A 31 24.94 48.00 17.49
CA THR A 31 23.69 48.03 18.25
C THR A 31 23.50 49.43 18.83
N ASP A 32 22.34 50.03 18.56
CA ASP A 32 21.94 51.29 19.17
C ASP A 32 21.33 51.07 20.55
N ALA A 33 21.89 51.74 21.56
CA ALA A 33 21.59 51.49 22.96
C ALA A 33 20.21 52.04 23.39
N ASP A 34 19.67 53.04 22.69
CA ASP A 34 18.42 53.70 23.07
C ASP A 34 17.18 53.01 22.48
N THR A 35 17.29 52.46 21.26
CA THR A 35 16.17 51.77 20.59
C THR A 35 16.27 50.25 20.66
N GLY A 36 17.42 49.69 21.05
CA GLY A 36 17.68 48.24 21.04
C GLY A 36 17.87 47.65 19.64
N SER A 37 17.91 48.49 18.60
CA SER A 37 18.03 48.05 17.21
C SER A 37 19.46 47.65 16.87
N GLU A 38 19.63 46.51 16.21
CA GLU A 38 20.94 46.03 15.72
C GLU A 38 21.00 46.11 14.18
N ILE A 39 22.12 46.61 13.65
CA ILE A 39 22.46 46.60 12.24
C ILE A 39 23.71 45.75 12.03
N THR A 40 23.61 44.76 11.15
CA THR A 40 24.70 43.85 10.77
C THR A 40 25.08 44.07 9.30
N LEU A 41 26.34 44.39 9.04
CA LEU A 41 26.92 44.39 7.69
C LEU A 41 27.59 43.05 7.39
N LEU A 42 27.18 42.42 6.28
CA LEU A 42 27.71 41.14 5.80
C LEU A 42 28.52 41.32 4.49
N PRO A 43 29.58 40.52 4.26
CA PRO A 43 30.23 40.44 2.95
C PRO A 43 29.29 39.77 1.94
N ALA A 44 29.17 40.29 0.71
CA ALA A 44 28.35 39.68 -0.33
C ALA A 44 28.99 39.74 -1.73
N GLU A 45 28.85 38.67 -2.51
CA GLU A 45 29.22 38.59 -3.94
C GLU A 45 28.02 38.44 -4.90
N ASP A 46 26.80 38.19 -4.38
CA ASP A 46 25.56 38.00 -5.16
C ASP A 46 24.39 38.90 -4.67
N TYR A 47 23.42 39.22 -5.55
CA TYR A 47 22.28 40.10 -5.25
C TYR A 47 21.21 39.36 -4.40
N GLN A 48 21.01 39.80 -3.16
CA GLN A 48 19.99 39.26 -2.24
C GLN A 48 19.12 40.41 -1.74
N ILE A 49 17.80 40.33 -1.92
CA ILE A 49 16.84 41.27 -1.33
C ILE A 49 16.30 40.62 -0.05
N THR A 50 16.68 41.17 1.09
CA THR A 50 16.13 40.80 2.40
C THR A 50 15.04 41.80 2.74
N THR A 51 13.79 41.34 2.81
CA THR A 51 12.66 42.18 3.21
C THR A 51 12.25 41.80 4.63
N MET A 52 12.43 42.72 5.57
CA MET A 52 11.79 42.66 6.89
C MET A 52 10.36 43.15 6.73
N ILE A 53 9.38 42.26 6.91
CA ILE A 53 7.97 42.63 6.84
C ILE A 53 7.44 42.72 8.26
N ASP A 54 7.29 43.95 8.75
CA ASP A 54 6.68 44.22 10.04
C ASP A 54 5.15 44.32 9.87
N TYR A 55 4.41 43.39 10.46
CA TYR A 55 2.95 43.31 10.37
C TYR A 55 2.34 43.65 11.73
N ASP A 56 1.96 44.91 11.91
CA ASP A 56 1.51 45.47 13.18
C ASP A 56 -0.01 45.31 13.41
N LYS A 57 -0.59 44.18 12.99
CA LYS A 57 -2.03 43.89 13.17
C LYS A 57 -2.26 42.46 13.64
N GLU A 58 -3.19 42.31 14.58
CA GLU A 58 -3.82 41.01 14.89
C GLU A 58 -4.29 40.38 13.58
N GLY A 59 -3.60 39.34 13.12
CA GLY A 59 -3.85 38.71 11.82
C GLY A 59 -5.24 38.06 11.72
N HIS A 60 -5.52 37.40 10.59
CA HIS A 60 -6.80 36.71 10.34
C HIS A 60 -7.20 35.66 11.39
N PHE A 61 -6.28 35.24 12.25
CA PHE A 61 -6.50 34.30 13.34
C PHE A 61 -6.15 34.94 14.68
N PRO A 62 -7.15 35.43 15.44
CA PRO A 62 -6.93 35.94 16.80
C PRO A 62 -6.23 34.88 17.66
N GLY A 63 -5.08 35.23 18.26
CA GLY A 63 -4.28 34.32 19.09
C GLY A 63 -3.31 33.39 18.35
N SER A 64 -3.18 33.50 17.01
CA SER A 64 -2.20 32.72 16.23
C SER A 64 -1.74 33.47 14.98
N PRO A 65 -0.89 34.50 15.13
CA PRO A 65 -0.49 35.35 14.03
C PRO A 65 0.36 34.57 13.01
N VAL A 66 -0.03 34.62 11.74
CA VAL A 66 0.66 33.97 10.61
C VAL A 66 0.56 34.86 9.38
N MET A 67 1.62 34.95 8.58
CA MET A 67 1.60 35.66 7.30
C MET A 67 0.89 34.80 6.22
N PRO A 68 -0.22 35.27 5.64
CA PRO A 68 -0.93 34.56 4.57
C PRO A 68 -0.04 34.21 3.37
N GLY A 69 -0.19 33.00 2.83
CA GLY A 69 0.60 32.54 1.68
C GLY A 69 0.45 33.42 0.43
N VAL A 70 -0.70 34.07 0.26
CA VAL A 70 -0.92 35.04 -0.84
C VAL A 70 0.03 36.24 -0.75
N LEU A 71 0.29 36.75 0.46
CA LEU A 71 1.21 37.87 0.67
C LEU A 71 2.67 37.45 0.47
N GLN A 72 3.00 36.19 0.77
CA GLN A 72 4.33 35.63 0.47
C GLN A 72 4.57 35.53 -1.04
N ILE A 73 3.56 35.10 -1.81
CA ILE A 73 3.63 35.04 -3.27
C ILE A 73 3.69 36.45 -3.87
N GLU A 74 2.91 37.39 -3.35
CA GLU A 74 2.92 38.78 -3.79
C GLU A 74 4.29 39.44 -3.57
N ALA A 75 4.88 39.27 -2.38
CA ALA A 75 6.23 39.76 -2.08
C ALA A 75 7.28 39.16 -3.04
N MET A 76 7.18 37.87 -3.35
CA MET A 76 8.05 37.21 -4.32
C MET A 76 7.85 37.77 -5.75
N ALA A 77 6.61 37.99 -6.17
CA ALA A 77 6.29 38.54 -7.50
C ALA A 77 6.81 39.97 -7.65
N GLN A 78 6.67 40.81 -6.63
CA GLN A 78 7.22 42.17 -6.62
C GLN A 78 8.76 42.16 -6.64
N CYS A 79 9.40 41.28 -5.86
CA CYS A 79 10.86 41.08 -5.90
C CYS A 79 11.35 40.71 -7.31
N GLY A 80 10.65 39.77 -7.97
CA GLY A 80 10.94 39.42 -9.37
C GLY A 80 10.70 40.56 -10.36
N GLY A 81 9.65 41.36 -10.16
CA GLY A 81 9.36 42.55 -10.97
C GLY A 81 10.47 43.60 -10.87
N ILE A 82 10.94 43.89 -9.66
CA ILE A 82 12.07 44.81 -9.42
C ILE A 82 13.34 44.28 -10.08
N LEU A 83 13.62 42.97 -9.96
CA LEU A 83 14.76 42.35 -10.62
C LEU A 83 14.70 42.47 -12.15
N VAL A 84 13.51 42.37 -12.75
CA VAL A 84 13.33 42.58 -14.19
C VAL A 84 13.52 44.05 -14.57
N LEU A 85 12.89 44.97 -13.84
CA LEU A 85 12.99 46.41 -14.09
C LEU A 85 14.41 46.95 -13.93
N SER A 86 15.23 46.36 -13.04
CA SER A 86 16.63 46.76 -12.89
C SER A 86 17.49 46.46 -14.13
N THR A 87 17.00 45.64 -15.07
CA THR A 87 17.71 45.31 -16.31
C THR A 87 17.40 46.22 -17.49
N VAL A 88 16.48 47.17 -17.32
CA VAL A 88 16.13 48.16 -18.35
C VAL A 88 16.60 49.56 -17.95
N PRO A 89 17.04 50.40 -18.91
CA PRO A 89 17.63 51.71 -18.61
C PRO A 89 16.63 52.79 -18.17
N ASP A 90 15.33 52.62 -18.45
CA ASP A 90 14.24 53.58 -18.15
C ASP A 90 13.02 52.86 -17.51
N PRO A 91 13.18 52.25 -16.32
CA PRO A 91 12.19 51.36 -15.72
C PRO A 91 10.81 52.00 -15.50
N GLU A 92 10.73 53.33 -15.34
CA GLU A 92 9.49 54.08 -15.20
C GLU A 92 8.52 53.95 -16.39
N ASN A 93 9.01 53.56 -17.58
CA ASN A 93 8.18 53.39 -18.77
C ASN A 93 7.71 51.94 -18.99
N TYR A 94 8.00 51.03 -18.05
CA TYR A 94 7.73 49.60 -18.18
C TYR A 94 6.76 49.11 -17.10
N LEU A 95 5.86 48.20 -17.50
CA LEU A 95 4.97 47.47 -16.58
C LEU A 95 5.40 46.00 -16.51
N THR A 96 5.57 45.49 -15.29
CA THR A 96 5.83 44.07 -15.06
C THR A 96 4.53 43.34 -14.71
N TYR A 97 4.21 42.28 -15.45
CA TYR A 97 3.05 41.43 -15.18
C TYR A 97 3.49 40.06 -14.67
N PHE A 98 2.89 39.62 -13.56
CA PHE A 98 3.05 38.26 -13.05
C PHE A 98 2.00 37.34 -13.68
N MET A 99 2.43 36.47 -14.61
CA MET A 99 1.50 35.74 -15.49
C MET A 99 1.03 34.39 -14.93
N LYS A 100 1.92 33.60 -14.35
CA LYS A 100 1.61 32.26 -13.85
C LYS A 100 2.61 31.84 -12.79
N ILE A 101 2.14 31.08 -11.81
CA ILE A 101 2.95 30.29 -10.90
C ILE A 101 2.48 28.83 -10.94
N ASP A 102 3.40 27.87 -10.83
CA ASP A 102 3.09 26.44 -10.91
C ASP A 102 3.81 25.66 -9.80
N GLY A 103 3.14 24.66 -9.23
CA GLY A 103 3.76 23.72 -8.27
C GLY A 103 4.16 24.26 -6.88
N VAL A 104 3.54 25.36 -6.39
CA VAL A 104 3.90 25.97 -5.09
C VAL A 104 3.39 25.14 -3.90
N LYS A 105 4.24 24.94 -2.89
CA LYS A 105 3.87 24.32 -1.60
C LYS A 105 4.48 25.11 -0.43
N PHE A 106 3.65 25.55 0.50
CA PHE A 106 4.09 26.15 1.77
C PHE A 106 4.42 25.04 2.77
N LYS A 107 5.67 24.95 3.22
CA LYS A 107 6.14 23.85 4.10
C LYS A 107 6.26 24.24 5.56
N GLN A 108 6.37 25.53 5.86
CA GLN A 108 6.50 26.08 7.21
C GLN A 108 5.56 27.27 7.36
N LYS A 109 5.00 27.44 8.55
CA LYS A 109 4.24 28.64 8.90
C LYS A 109 5.23 29.80 9.09
N VAL A 110 4.87 30.97 8.58
CA VAL A 110 5.64 32.21 8.74
C VAL A 110 4.93 33.04 9.80
N VAL A 111 5.58 33.29 10.93
CA VAL A 111 5.02 34.02 12.07
C VAL A 111 5.73 35.38 12.23
N PRO A 112 5.14 36.35 12.95
CA PRO A 112 5.81 37.62 13.21
C PRO A 112 7.20 37.42 13.84
N GLY A 113 8.19 38.16 13.34
CA GLY A 113 9.60 38.02 13.71
C GLY A 113 10.41 37.11 12.79
N ASP A 114 9.77 36.31 11.94
CA ASP A 114 10.48 35.52 10.93
C ASP A 114 11.02 36.41 9.79
N THR A 115 12.23 36.11 9.33
CA THR A 115 12.83 36.75 8.15
C THR A 115 12.57 35.91 6.90
N LEU A 116 11.95 36.51 5.88
CA LEU A 116 11.78 35.90 4.57
C LEU A 116 12.95 36.27 3.65
N ILE A 117 13.59 35.25 3.08
CA ILE A 117 14.67 35.42 2.09
C ILE A 117 14.16 34.97 0.73
N PHE A 118 13.97 35.92 -0.18
CA PHE A 118 13.64 35.63 -1.58
C PHE A 118 14.92 35.59 -2.41
N LYS A 119 15.20 34.43 -3.00
CA LYS A 119 16.26 34.28 -4.01
C LYS A 119 15.61 34.23 -5.39
N ALA A 120 15.86 35.26 -6.19
CA ALA A 120 15.29 35.40 -7.52
C ALA A 120 16.42 35.50 -8.56
N ASP A 121 16.36 34.68 -9.59
CA ASP A 121 17.32 34.66 -10.69
C ASP A 121 16.61 35.06 -12.00
N LEU A 122 17.13 36.07 -12.70
CA LEU A 122 16.65 36.41 -14.03
C LEU A 122 17.31 35.49 -15.06
N ILE A 123 16.54 34.56 -15.62
CA ILE A 123 17.09 33.51 -16.48
C ILE A 123 17.49 34.04 -17.87
N ASN A 124 16.65 34.83 -18.55
CA ASN A 124 16.99 35.45 -19.84
C ASN A 124 16.14 36.71 -20.15
N PRO A 125 16.75 37.86 -20.51
CA PRO A 125 16.01 39.04 -20.96
C PRO A 125 15.64 38.96 -22.44
N ILE A 126 14.41 39.38 -22.80
CA ILE A 126 14.02 39.65 -24.20
C ILE A 126 14.53 41.05 -24.57
N ARG A 127 15.31 41.16 -25.65
CA ARG A 127 15.99 42.41 -26.05
C ARG A 127 15.08 43.34 -26.87
N ARG A 128 15.42 44.64 -26.89
CA ARG A 128 14.60 45.73 -27.46
C ARG A 128 14.22 45.49 -28.94
N GLY A 129 12.99 45.86 -29.30
CA GLY A 129 12.50 45.85 -30.69
C GLY A 129 12.03 44.49 -31.21
N SER A 130 12.05 43.45 -30.37
CA SER A 130 11.62 42.11 -30.76
C SER A 130 10.10 41.93 -30.64
N VAL A 131 9.49 41.23 -31.60
CA VAL A 131 8.04 40.96 -31.67
C VAL A 131 7.82 39.46 -31.56
N ILE A 132 7.20 39.01 -30.48
CA ILE A 132 6.87 37.60 -30.25
C ILE A 132 5.35 37.44 -30.23
N GLY A 133 4.82 36.54 -31.05
CA GLY A 133 3.37 36.38 -31.22
C GLY A 133 2.75 37.39 -32.18
N GLY A 134 3.55 38.04 -33.03
CA GLY A 134 3.05 38.97 -34.05
C GLY A 134 2.07 38.30 -35.02
N ILE A 135 1.15 39.10 -35.57
CA ILE A 135 0.20 38.64 -36.60
C ILE A 135 1.00 38.15 -37.82
N PRO A 136 0.72 36.94 -38.32
CA PRO A 136 1.47 36.38 -39.44
C PRO A 136 1.19 37.13 -40.74
N GLN A 137 2.23 37.28 -41.58
CA GLN A 137 2.13 37.89 -42.91
C GLN A 137 1.71 36.85 -43.97
N ASP A 138 0.63 36.11 -43.69
CA ASP A 138 0.07 35.10 -44.59
C ASP A 138 -1.36 35.50 -44.99
N LEU A 139 -1.69 35.41 -46.28
CA LEU A 139 -3.01 35.79 -46.82
C LEU A 139 -4.16 34.90 -46.32
N LYS A 140 -3.86 33.71 -45.78
CA LYS A 140 -4.82 32.76 -45.24
C LYS A 140 -5.11 32.98 -43.75
N PHE A 141 -4.44 33.95 -43.12
CA PHE A 141 -4.71 34.29 -41.74
C PHE A 141 -6.01 35.11 -41.65
N GLU A 142 -7.06 34.51 -41.08
CA GLU A 142 -8.42 35.08 -41.01
C GLU A 142 -8.75 35.60 -39.60
N GLY A 143 -7.77 35.71 -38.71
CA GLY A 143 -7.95 36.17 -37.33
C GLY A 143 -8.07 35.04 -36.30
N GLU A 144 -7.74 33.80 -36.68
CA GLU A 144 -7.81 32.64 -35.79
C GLU A 144 -6.95 32.77 -34.51
N GLU A 145 -7.40 32.11 -33.44
CA GLU A 145 -6.71 32.08 -32.15
C GLU A 145 -5.58 31.04 -32.18
N THR A 146 -4.34 31.51 -32.29
CA THR A 146 -3.13 30.69 -32.37
C THR A 146 -2.01 31.25 -31.51
N THR A 147 -1.02 30.42 -31.18
CA THR A 147 0.01 30.74 -30.18
C THR A 147 1.44 30.64 -30.73
N VAL A 148 2.38 31.24 -29.98
CA VAL A 148 3.83 31.01 -30.11
C VAL A 148 4.33 30.33 -28.83
N HIS A 149 5.11 29.27 -28.99
CA HIS A 149 5.72 28.54 -27.88
C HIS A 149 7.24 28.72 -27.95
N ILE A 150 7.82 29.35 -26.93
CA ILE A 150 9.28 29.50 -26.78
C ILE A 150 9.75 28.57 -25.65
N GLY A 151 10.68 27.67 -25.96
CA GLY A 151 11.28 26.76 -24.99
C GLY A 151 12.23 27.48 -24.04
N ASN A 152 12.46 26.87 -22.88
CA ASN A 152 13.33 27.39 -21.82
C ASN A 152 14.74 27.73 -22.35
N ASP A 153 15.41 28.67 -21.70
CA ASP A 153 16.81 29.03 -21.96
C ASP A 153 17.10 29.51 -23.39
N THR A 154 16.09 29.93 -24.14
CA THR A 154 16.24 30.49 -25.49
C THR A 154 16.56 31.97 -25.43
N THR A 155 17.68 32.36 -26.05
CA THR A 155 18.11 33.75 -26.19
C THR A 155 17.45 34.40 -27.40
N ILE A 156 16.74 35.50 -27.17
CA ILE A 156 16.11 36.32 -28.21
C ILE A 156 16.79 37.69 -28.22
N ARG A 157 17.58 37.95 -29.26
CA ARG A 157 18.30 39.21 -29.47
C ARG A 157 17.39 40.29 -30.05
N GLU A 158 17.96 41.47 -30.28
CA GLU A 158 17.28 42.69 -30.72
C GLU A 158 16.61 42.50 -32.09
N CYS A 159 15.44 43.12 -32.29
CA CYS A 159 14.70 43.11 -33.57
C CYS A 159 14.37 41.70 -34.11
N VAL A 160 14.32 40.69 -33.25
CA VAL A 160 13.88 39.34 -33.62
C VAL A 160 12.37 39.32 -33.75
N THR A 161 11.85 38.65 -34.78
CA THR A 161 10.41 38.50 -34.99
C THR A 161 10.02 37.04 -35.04
N VAL A 162 9.01 36.66 -34.25
CA VAL A 162 8.40 35.32 -34.23
C VAL A 162 6.90 35.47 -34.34
N ASN A 163 6.34 35.06 -35.46
CA ASN A 163 4.90 35.18 -35.72
C ASN A 163 4.12 33.99 -35.18
N ARG A 164 2.90 34.23 -34.70
CA ARG A 164 1.96 33.14 -34.37
C ARG A 164 1.57 32.38 -35.62
N ALA A 165 1.11 31.15 -35.44
CA ALA A 165 0.74 30.29 -36.57
C ALA A 165 -0.59 30.68 -37.21
N THR A 166 -0.90 30.04 -38.33
CA THR A 166 -2.25 30.00 -38.89
C THR A 166 -3.03 28.80 -38.33
N ARG A 167 -4.28 28.62 -38.78
CA ARG A 167 -5.11 27.45 -38.45
C ARG A 167 -4.49 26.12 -38.89
N ALA A 168 -3.50 26.14 -39.78
CA ALA A 168 -2.86 24.94 -40.31
C ALA A 168 -2.09 24.15 -39.23
N SER A 169 -1.29 24.81 -38.38
CA SER A 169 -0.60 24.15 -37.26
C SER A 169 -1.17 24.50 -35.88
N GLY A 170 -1.86 25.63 -35.75
CA GLY A 170 -2.34 26.17 -34.48
C GLY A 170 -1.25 26.78 -33.58
N LYS A 171 0.04 26.51 -33.85
CA LYS A 171 1.17 27.06 -33.09
C LYS A 171 2.48 27.13 -33.87
N THR A 172 3.25 28.19 -33.61
CA THR A 172 4.68 28.30 -34.01
C THR A 172 5.54 27.91 -32.81
N VAL A 173 6.58 27.10 -33.03
CA VAL A 173 7.42 26.56 -31.93
C VAL A 173 8.89 26.94 -32.14
N VAL A 174 9.50 27.48 -31.10
CA VAL A 174 10.96 27.57 -30.93
C VAL A 174 11.35 26.72 -29.72
N GLY A 175 12.21 25.74 -29.92
CA GLY A 175 12.67 24.81 -28.90
C GLY A 175 13.52 25.47 -27.80
N LYS A 176 14.04 24.66 -26.89
CA LYS A 176 14.84 25.14 -25.75
C LYS A 176 16.31 25.39 -26.12
N ASN A 177 17.02 26.21 -25.35
CA ASN A 177 18.44 26.53 -25.56
C ASN A 177 18.76 27.08 -26.96
N CYS A 178 17.81 27.72 -27.64
CA CYS A 178 18.08 28.31 -28.96
C CYS A 178 18.74 29.68 -28.83
N THR A 179 19.45 30.11 -29.87
CA THR A 179 19.94 31.49 -29.98
C THR A 179 19.41 32.10 -31.26
N LEU A 180 18.46 33.02 -31.12
CA LEU A 180 17.94 33.84 -32.21
C LEU A 180 18.68 35.17 -32.14
N MET A 181 19.66 35.35 -33.03
CA MET A 181 20.47 36.55 -33.08
C MET A 181 19.76 37.71 -33.77
N ALA A 182 20.38 38.90 -33.74
CA ALA A 182 19.71 40.15 -34.09
C ALA A 182 19.11 40.13 -35.51
N CYS A 183 17.90 40.67 -35.65
CA CYS A 183 17.15 40.76 -36.91
C CYS A 183 16.76 39.41 -37.55
N SER A 184 16.80 38.31 -36.82
CA SER A 184 16.30 37.02 -37.32
C SER A 184 14.77 36.96 -37.32
N HIS A 185 14.20 36.26 -38.30
CA HIS A 185 12.75 36.11 -38.50
C HIS A 185 12.34 34.63 -38.50
N VAL A 186 11.33 34.31 -37.69
CA VAL A 186 10.61 33.03 -37.71
C VAL A 186 9.17 33.30 -38.11
N ALA A 187 8.80 32.90 -39.34
CA ALA A 187 7.45 33.05 -39.85
C ALA A 187 6.46 32.08 -39.15
N HIS A 188 5.21 32.14 -39.59
CA HIS A 188 4.12 31.31 -39.08
C HIS A 188 4.34 29.82 -39.33
N ASP A 189 3.73 29.00 -38.47
CA ASP A 189 3.69 27.54 -38.60
C ASP A 189 5.07 26.86 -38.60
N CYS A 190 6.13 27.58 -38.20
CA CYS A 190 7.48 27.02 -38.12
C CYS A 190 7.66 26.16 -36.87
N VAL A 191 8.55 25.16 -37.00
CA VAL A 191 9.00 24.32 -35.88
C VAL A 191 10.52 24.33 -35.83
N VAL A 192 11.07 25.12 -34.92
CA VAL A 192 12.50 25.15 -34.61
C VAL A 192 12.76 24.24 -33.40
N GLY A 193 13.62 23.24 -33.57
CA GLY A 193 14.00 22.26 -32.55
C GLY A 193 14.90 22.84 -31.45
N ASP A 194 15.45 21.96 -30.62
CA ASP A 194 16.25 22.36 -29.46
C ASP A 194 17.71 22.68 -29.85
N ASN A 195 18.33 23.64 -29.17
CA ASN A 195 19.75 24.03 -29.36
C ASN A 195 20.07 24.57 -30.77
N VAL A 196 19.11 25.19 -31.44
CA VAL A 196 19.29 25.79 -32.77
C VAL A 196 19.90 27.19 -32.67
N ILE A 197 20.82 27.53 -33.57
CA ILE A 197 21.37 28.88 -33.70
C ILE A 197 20.92 29.49 -35.02
N LEU A 198 20.15 30.57 -34.93
CA LEU A 198 19.85 31.47 -36.06
C LEU A 198 20.74 32.70 -35.93
N VAL A 199 21.80 32.77 -36.75
CA VAL A 199 22.74 33.90 -36.76
C VAL A 199 22.05 35.16 -37.33
N ASN A 200 22.64 36.34 -37.15
CA ASN A 200 22.03 37.64 -37.49
C ASN A 200 21.38 37.64 -38.88
N GLY A 201 20.15 38.15 -38.95
CA GLY A 201 19.43 38.35 -40.22
C GLY A 201 19.01 37.05 -40.92
N VAL A 202 18.90 35.92 -40.20
CA VAL A 202 18.36 34.68 -40.77
C VAL A 202 16.85 34.80 -40.93
N LEU A 203 16.33 34.45 -42.11
CA LEU A 203 14.90 34.53 -42.43
C LEU A 203 14.34 33.13 -42.69
N LEU A 204 13.40 32.68 -41.87
CA LEU A 204 12.64 31.45 -42.09
C LEU A 204 11.27 31.80 -42.68
N GLY A 205 10.94 31.29 -43.86
CA GLY A 205 9.60 31.36 -44.43
C GLY A 205 8.59 30.47 -43.71
N GLY A 206 7.30 30.60 -44.05
CA GLY A 206 6.23 29.83 -43.40
C GLY A 206 6.44 28.31 -43.49
N HIS A 207 5.99 27.58 -42.47
CA HIS A 207 6.06 26.11 -42.39
C HIS A 207 7.48 25.51 -42.45
N VAL A 208 8.52 26.28 -42.16
CA VAL A 208 9.88 25.75 -42.09
C VAL A 208 10.07 24.89 -40.84
N LYS A 209 10.70 23.72 -41.00
CA LYS A 209 11.12 22.86 -39.90
C LYS A 209 12.64 22.85 -39.77
N VAL A 210 13.15 23.11 -38.58
CA VAL A 210 14.57 23.03 -38.26
C VAL A 210 14.75 22.04 -37.13
N ASP A 211 15.44 20.94 -37.35
CA ASP A 211 15.71 19.94 -36.30
C ASP A 211 16.82 20.41 -35.35
N ASP A 212 16.94 19.71 -34.21
CA ASP A 212 17.86 20.03 -33.13
C ASP A 212 19.32 20.26 -33.57
N TYR A 213 20.01 21.17 -32.88
CA TYR A 213 21.44 21.49 -33.07
C TYR A 213 21.84 22.03 -34.44
N ALA A 214 20.89 22.44 -35.29
CA ALA A 214 21.22 23.11 -36.55
C ALA A 214 21.79 24.53 -36.31
N ILE A 215 22.75 24.93 -37.13
CA ILE A 215 23.32 26.28 -37.15
C ILE A 215 23.06 26.88 -38.54
N ILE A 216 22.28 27.96 -38.58
CA ILE A 216 21.98 28.69 -39.81
C ILE A 216 22.80 29.98 -39.82
N GLY A 217 23.78 30.06 -40.73
CA GLY A 217 24.68 31.20 -40.86
C GLY A 217 23.96 32.50 -41.22
N GLY A 218 24.57 33.64 -40.87
CA GLY A 218 23.93 34.95 -40.95
C GLY A 218 23.48 35.31 -42.36
N HIS A 219 22.40 36.08 -42.47
CA HIS A 219 21.77 36.49 -43.74
C HIS A 219 21.35 35.33 -44.67
N SER A 220 21.17 34.13 -44.12
CA SER A 220 20.59 33.02 -44.90
C SER A 220 19.08 33.17 -44.97
N ALA A 221 18.50 32.78 -46.11
CA ALA A 221 17.06 32.76 -46.32
C ALA A 221 16.59 31.34 -46.63
N ILE A 222 15.64 30.86 -45.83
CA ILE A 222 15.06 29.53 -45.95
C ILE A 222 13.65 29.69 -46.51
N HIS A 223 13.43 29.14 -47.71
CA HIS A 223 12.14 29.18 -48.38
C HIS A 223 11.07 28.40 -47.58
N GLN A 224 9.81 28.80 -47.73
CA GLN A 224 8.67 28.11 -47.09
C GLN A 224 8.64 26.61 -47.38
N PHE A 225 8.13 25.83 -46.42
CA PHE A 225 7.99 24.36 -46.44
C PHE A 225 9.30 23.54 -46.48
N VAL A 226 10.46 24.15 -46.22
CA VAL A 226 11.74 23.45 -46.17
C VAL A 226 11.99 22.80 -44.80
N HIS A 227 12.59 21.60 -44.81
CA HIS A 227 13.11 20.91 -43.64
C HIS A 227 14.65 20.94 -43.59
N ILE A 228 15.20 21.50 -42.52
CA ILE A 228 16.63 21.48 -42.18
C ILE A 228 16.90 20.40 -41.14
N GLY A 229 17.68 19.38 -41.50
CA GLY A 229 18.00 18.24 -40.63
C GLY A 229 18.96 18.58 -39.49
N LYS A 230 18.94 17.76 -38.43
CA LYS A 230 19.73 17.96 -37.21
C LYS A 230 21.23 18.09 -37.47
N TYR A 231 21.91 18.91 -36.67
CA TYR A 231 23.35 19.17 -36.80
C TYR A 231 23.79 19.69 -38.19
N THR A 232 22.89 20.22 -38.99
CA THR A 232 23.25 20.93 -40.22
C THR A 232 23.98 22.23 -39.89
N MET A 233 24.98 22.59 -40.69
CA MET A 233 25.62 23.91 -40.62
C MET A 233 25.53 24.60 -41.99
N LEU A 234 24.71 25.64 -42.08
CA LEU A 234 24.65 26.50 -43.27
C LEU A 234 25.64 27.66 -43.12
N MET A 235 26.42 27.92 -44.16
CA MET A 235 27.29 29.10 -44.21
C MET A 235 26.45 30.37 -44.42
N GLY A 236 26.98 31.52 -44.02
CA GLY A 236 26.29 32.80 -44.19
C GLY A 236 25.92 33.10 -45.64
N GLY A 237 24.76 33.73 -45.84
CA GLY A 237 24.21 34.05 -47.16
C GLY A 237 23.65 32.85 -47.93
N ALA A 238 23.39 31.72 -47.28
CA ALA A 238 22.80 30.56 -47.96
C ALA A 238 21.34 30.82 -48.35
N LEU A 239 21.00 30.54 -49.61
CA LEU A 239 19.63 30.56 -50.11
C LEU A 239 19.14 29.11 -50.27
N VAL A 240 18.19 28.72 -49.43
CA VAL A 240 17.75 27.32 -49.31
C VAL A 240 16.32 27.16 -49.82
N SER A 241 16.17 26.46 -50.94
CA SER A 241 14.86 26.20 -51.58
C SER A 241 14.43 24.73 -51.54
N LYS A 242 15.21 23.85 -50.91
CA LYS A 242 14.97 22.41 -50.78
C LYS A 242 15.48 21.91 -49.43
N ASP A 243 14.96 20.76 -48.99
CA ASP A 243 15.35 20.12 -47.74
C ASP A 243 16.85 19.86 -47.65
N VAL A 244 17.39 20.02 -46.45
CA VAL A 244 18.81 19.83 -46.15
C VAL A 244 18.97 18.63 -45.22
N PRO A 245 19.69 17.56 -45.62
CA PRO A 245 19.89 16.37 -44.79
C PRO A 245 20.64 16.67 -43.48
N PRO A 246 20.47 15.85 -42.43
CA PRO A 246 21.19 16.03 -41.17
C PRO A 246 22.70 15.83 -41.31
N TYR A 247 23.47 16.45 -40.42
CA TYR A 247 24.94 16.37 -40.33
C TYR A 247 25.70 16.87 -41.57
N VAL A 248 25.12 17.74 -42.40
CA VAL A 248 25.80 18.30 -43.57
C VAL A 248 26.24 19.74 -43.35
N LYS A 249 27.27 20.18 -44.08
CA LYS A 249 27.62 21.59 -44.26
C LYS A 249 27.09 22.07 -45.62
N GLY A 250 26.25 23.09 -45.65
CA GLY A 250 25.68 23.66 -46.88
C GLY A 250 26.17 25.09 -47.15
N ALA A 251 26.50 25.42 -48.39
CA ALA A 251 26.91 26.77 -48.80
C ALA A 251 26.63 27.04 -50.30
N LYS A 252 26.91 28.28 -50.75
CA LYS A 252 26.79 28.76 -52.15
C LYS A 252 25.35 28.90 -52.65
N PHE A 253 25.20 29.52 -53.82
CA PHE A 253 23.97 29.56 -54.59
C PHE A 253 24.24 29.07 -56.03
N PRO A 254 23.53 28.03 -56.53
CA PRO A 254 22.56 27.20 -55.81
C PRO A 254 23.19 26.41 -54.64
N LEU A 255 22.40 26.12 -53.60
CA LEU A 255 22.88 25.45 -52.38
C LEU A 255 23.59 24.13 -52.72
N SER A 256 24.84 24.00 -52.29
CA SER A 256 25.68 22.84 -52.50
C SER A 256 26.17 22.26 -51.17
N TYR A 257 26.26 20.92 -51.07
CA TYR A 257 26.78 20.24 -49.89
C TYR A 257 28.30 20.23 -49.90
N MET A 258 28.89 20.95 -48.94
CA MET A 258 30.33 21.19 -48.83
C MET A 258 31.07 20.12 -48.00
N GLY A 259 30.34 19.17 -47.42
CA GLY A 259 30.90 18.06 -46.65
C GLY A 259 30.04 17.71 -45.43
N ILE A 260 30.56 16.79 -44.59
CA ILE A 260 29.92 16.36 -43.35
C ILE A 260 30.27 17.33 -42.21
N ASN A 261 29.30 17.69 -41.39
CA ASN A 261 29.53 18.31 -40.09
C ASN A 261 30.05 17.28 -39.09
N SER A 262 31.34 16.96 -39.20
CA SER A 262 32.03 15.98 -38.35
C SER A 262 31.98 16.35 -36.87
N ILE A 263 31.98 17.65 -36.53
CA ILE A 263 31.84 18.11 -35.13
C ILE A 263 30.49 17.67 -34.57
N GLY A 264 29.39 17.93 -35.28
CA GLY A 264 28.06 17.47 -34.87
C GLY A 264 27.89 15.95 -34.86
N PHE A 265 28.61 15.24 -35.75
CA PHE A 265 28.59 13.78 -35.81
C PHE A 265 29.30 13.13 -34.60
N PHE A 266 30.42 13.70 -34.14
CA PHE A 266 31.22 13.16 -33.03
C PHE A 266 30.92 13.79 -31.66
N SER A 267 30.21 14.93 -31.59
CA SER A 267 29.88 15.62 -30.33
C SER A 267 28.76 14.96 -29.50
N THR A 268 28.20 13.84 -29.94
CA THR A 268 27.13 13.10 -29.22
C THR A 268 27.61 12.41 -27.93
N ALA A 269 28.88 12.53 -27.56
CA ALA A 269 29.45 11.90 -26.36
C ALA A 269 29.74 12.84 -25.18
N GLN A 270 29.18 14.05 -25.14
CA GLN A 270 29.06 14.78 -23.86
C GLN A 270 27.72 14.42 -23.22
N GLN A 271 27.74 13.49 -22.27
CA GLN A 271 26.60 13.24 -21.38
C GLN A 271 26.26 14.55 -20.66
N LYS A 272 25.21 15.25 -21.11
CA LYS A 272 24.58 16.29 -20.28
C LYS A 272 24.15 15.62 -18.98
N THR A 273 24.56 16.17 -17.85
CA THR A 273 24.14 15.71 -16.52
C THR A 273 22.61 15.63 -16.51
N LYS A 274 22.06 14.45 -16.25
CA LYS A 274 20.61 14.29 -16.11
C LYS A 274 20.12 15.13 -14.94
N GLN A 275 18.91 15.66 -15.05
CA GLN A 275 18.25 16.33 -13.93
C GLN A 275 18.26 15.42 -12.69
N GLY A 276 18.55 16.01 -11.52
CA GLY A 276 18.44 15.28 -10.25
C GLY A 276 17.03 14.75 -10.04
N HIS A 277 16.92 13.63 -9.32
CA HIS A 277 15.65 13.00 -8.95
C HIS A 277 15.76 12.49 -7.51
N THR A 278 14.61 12.31 -6.84
CA THR A 278 14.54 11.66 -5.53
C THR A 278 14.82 10.16 -5.65
N ASN A 279 15.18 9.51 -4.55
CA ASN A 279 15.48 8.09 -4.55
C ASN A 279 14.22 7.26 -4.88
N GLN A 280 14.15 6.74 -6.10
CA GLN A 280 13.07 5.85 -6.58
C GLN A 280 13.43 4.36 -6.43
N ASN A 281 14.49 4.02 -5.70
CA ASN A 281 14.93 2.65 -5.54
C ASN A 281 13.90 1.83 -4.74
N LYS A 282 13.53 0.64 -5.21
CA LYS A 282 12.60 -0.26 -4.51
C LYS A 282 13.11 -0.72 -3.13
N PHE A 283 14.39 -0.52 -2.82
CA PHE A 283 15.03 -0.74 -1.52
C PHE A 283 15.23 0.55 -0.70
N LYS A 284 14.57 1.66 -1.04
CA LYS A 284 14.55 2.84 -0.17
C LYS A 284 13.87 2.50 1.16
N GLN A 285 14.06 3.33 2.18
CA GLN A 285 13.44 3.13 3.48
C GLN A 285 11.94 3.48 3.44
N LEU A 286 11.08 2.81 4.21
CA LEU A 286 9.62 3.10 4.27
C LEU A 286 9.24 4.32 5.14
N LYS A 287 10.22 5.18 5.47
CA LYS A 287 10.02 6.32 6.37
C LYS A 287 9.10 7.39 5.81
N ASP A 288 8.89 7.44 4.49
CA ASP A 288 7.96 8.40 3.86
C ASP A 288 6.52 7.89 3.90
N GLU A 289 6.35 6.57 4.03
CA GLU A 289 5.05 5.88 4.03
C GLU A 289 4.53 5.66 5.45
N PHE A 290 5.41 5.59 6.46
CA PHE A 290 5.06 5.29 7.85
C PHE A 290 4.95 6.54 8.73
N ALA A 291 4.09 6.48 9.75
CA ALA A 291 4.08 7.44 10.83
C ALA A 291 5.41 7.45 11.59
N THR A 292 5.78 8.62 12.13
CA THR A 292 6.99 8.76 12.95
C THR A 292 6.76 8.09 14.32
N PRO A 293 7.66 7.18 14.76
CA PRO A 293 7.56 6.59 16.09
C PRO A 293 7.54 7.63 17.21
N ASN A 294 6.83 7.35 18.29
CA ASN A 294 6.63 8.26 19.42
C ASN A 294 6.53 7.48 20.75
N GLU A 295 6.17 8.17 21.84
CA GLU A 295 6.06 7.56 23.18
C GLU A 295 4.91 6.54 23.31
N PHE A 296 3.96 6.54 22.39
CA PHE A 296 2.82 5.63 22.36
C PHE A 296 3.08 4.40 21.47
N ARG A 297 3.80 4.56 20.37
CA ARG A 297 4.17 3.49 19.43
C ARG A 297 5.64 3.62 19.05
N THR A 298 6.45 2.65 19.48
CA THR A 298 7.91 2.73 19.39
C THR A 298 8.44 2.30 18.02
N ALA A 299 9.71 2.63 17.74
CA ALA A 299 10.35 2.28 16.46
C ALA A 299 10.47 0.77 16.23
N SER A 300 10.42 -0.05 17.28
CA SER A 300 10.44 -1.52 17.19
C SER A 300 9.07 -2.11 16.80
N GLY A 301 8.02 -1.29 16.72
CA GLY A 301 6.64 -1.75 16.53
C GLY A 301 5.99 -2.28 17.81
N ALA A 302 6.59 -2.03 18.98
CA ALA A 302 5.97 -2.31 20.26
C ALA A 302 5.15 -1.10 20.76
N PRO A 303 4.08 -1.34 21.54
CA PRO A 303 3.45 -0.29 22.34
C PRO A 303 4.50 0.43 23.19
N GLY A 304 4.48 1.75 23.19
CA GLY A 304 5.37 2.57 24.00
C GLY A 304 4.90 2.73 25.45
N TYR A 305 5.73 3.35 26.28
CA TYR A 305 5.44 3.52 27.71
C TYR A 305 4.20 4.40 27.98
N ALA A 306 3.81 5.23 27.00
CA ALA A 306 2.64 6.08 27.09
C ALA A 306 1.41 5.50 26.36
N TYR A 307 1.48 4.28 25.81
CA TYR A 307 0.34 3.65 25.14
C TYR A 307 -0.88 3.59 26.06
N THR A 308 -2.02 4.08 25.58
CA THR A 308 -3.31 4.06 26.28
C THR A 308 -4.36 3.38 25.41
N GLN A 309 -5.31 2.70 26.04
CA GLN A 309 -6.51 2.16 25.40
C GLN A 309 -7.67 2.27 26.38
N GLN A 310 -8.89 2.41 25.87
CA GLN A 310 -10.06 2.56 26.73
C GLN A 310 -10.50 1.20 27.27
N GLN A 311 -11.45 1.25 28.20
CA GLN A 311 -12.18 0.07 28.66
C GLN A 311 -13.67 0.38 28.65
N VAL A 312 -14.47 -0.58 28.20
CA VAL A 312 -15.94 -0.45 28.20
C VAL A 312 -16.60 -1.70 28.79
N ASP A 313 -17.16 -1.56 29.98
CA ASP A 313 -17.86 -2.65 30.65
C ASP A 313 -19.36 -2.63 30.38
N TYR A 314 -19.95 -3.82 30.24
CA TYR A 314 -21.36 -4.03 29.96
C TYR A 314 -22.02 -4.91 31.02
N LYS A 315 -23.18 -4.47 31.50
CA LYS A 315 -24.14 -5.33 32.21
C LYS A 315 -25.43 -5.38 31.42
N MET A 316 -25.85 -6.56 30.98
CA MET A 316 -26.94 -6.70 30.02
C MET A 316 -27.99 -7.71 30.47
N ASP A 317 -29.26 -7.33 30.35
CA ASP A 317 -30.42 -8.22 30.47
C ASP A 317 -31.06 -8.37 29.09
N ILE A 318 -30.95 -9.57 28.52
CA ILE A 318 -31.36 -9.90 27.15
C ILE A 318 -32.51 -10.89 27.17
N VAL A 319 -33.55 -10.62 26.37
CA VAL A 319 -34.69 -11.54 26.18
C VAL A 319 -34.78 -11.92 24.71
N LEU A 320 -34.68 -13.23 24.44
CA LEU A 320 -34.92 -13.83 23.13
C LEU A 320 -36.32 -14.42 23.09
N ASP A 321 -37.20 -13.80 22.29
CA ASP A 321 -38.56 -14.30 22.04
C ASP A 321 -38.58 -15.18 20.78
N ASP A 322 -38.68 -16.50 20.96
CA ASP A 322 -38.73 -17.46 19.85
C ASP A 322 -40.07 -17.46 19.10
N GLU A 323 -41.15 -16.92 19.68
CA GLU A 323 -42.46 -16.87 19.03
C GLU A 323 -42.49 -15.77 17.97
N THR A 324 -42.00 -14.58 18.32
CA THR A 324 -42.00 -13.39 17.45
C THR A 324 -40.65 -13.10 16.78
N GLN A 325 -39.61 -13.89 17.09
CA GLN A 325 -38.22 -13.65 16.68
C GLN A 325 -37.75 -12.23 17.05
N LYS A 326 -38.18 -11.73 18.19
CA LYS A 326 -37.77 -10.42 18.74
C LYS A 326 -36.66 -10.61 19.76
N ILE A 327 -35.67 -9.73 19.73
CA ILE A 327 -34.68 -9.58 20.81
C ILE A 327 -34.85 -8.22 21.47
N THR A 328 -34.75 -8.19 22.80
CA THR A 328 -34.82 -6.98 23.61
C THR A 328 -33.65 -6.96 24.57
N GLY A 329 -33.02 -5.79 24.72
CA GLY A 329 -31.89 -5.60 25.62
C GLY A 329 -32.06 -4.38 26.51
N LYS A 330 -31.59 -4.51 27.75
CA LYS A 330 -31.32 -3.39 28.65
C LYS A 330 -29.87 -3.47 29.09
N GLU A 331 -29.16 -2.38 28.94
CA GLU A 331 -27.72 -2.36 29.16
C GLU A 331 -27.35 -1.23 30.09
N VAL A 332 -26.43 -1.51 31.01
CA VAL A 332 -25.69 -0.51 31.77
C VAL A 332 -24.25 -0.56 31.28
N ILE A 333 -23.78 0.56 30.75
CA ILE A 333 -22.47 0.70 30.13
C ILE A 333 -21.60 1.56 31.03
N THR A 334 -20.38 1.12 31.32
CA THR A 334 -19.37 1.91 32.04
C THR A 334 -18.18 2.14 31.12
N TYR A 335 -17.99 3.39 30.71
CA TYR A 335 -16.82 3.81 29.93
C TYR A 335 -15.73 4.31 30.89
N HIS A 336 -14.49 3.85 30.70
CA HIS A 336 -13.33 4.30 31.47
C HIS A 336 -12.40 5.09 30.54
N ASN A 337 -12.23 6.39 30.79
CA ASN A 337 -11.33 7.22 30.00
C ASN A 337 -9.89 7.04 30.48
N ASN A 338 -9.14 6.18 29.80
CA ASN A 338 -7.74 5.91 30.07
C ASN A 338 -6.80 6.79 29.22
N SER A 339 -7.34 7.65 28.33
CA SER A 339 -6.54 8.61 27.57
C SER A 339 -6.13 9.81 28.43
N LYS A 340 -5.26 10.66 27.88
CA LYS A 340 -4.96 11.99 28.42
C LYS A 340 -5.93 13.07 27.93
N ASP A 341 -6.89 12.71 27.08
CA ASP A 341 -7.83 13.64 26.47
C ASP A 341 -9.08 13.83 27.34
N VAL A 342 -9.68 15.01 27.21
CA VAL A 342 -11.01 15.29 27.76
C VAL A 342 -12.04 14.93 26.68
N LEU A 343 -12.99 14.05 26.99
CA LEU A 343 -13.98 13.59 26.03
C LEU A 343 -15.32 14.30 26.26
N GLU A 344 -15.88 14.92 25.21
CA GLU A 344 -17.16 15.66 25.31
C GLU A 344 -18.37 14.82 24.84
N TYR A 345 -18.13 13.76 24.08
CA TYR A 345 -19.16 12.91 23.51
C TYR A 345 -18.62 11.50 23.26
N PHE A 346 -19.52 10.53 23.12
CA PHE A 346 -19.20 9.16 22.70
C PHE A 346 -19.80 8.84 21.34
N TRP A 347 -19.13 7.96 20.59
CA TRP A 347 -19.69 7.30 19.42
C TRP A 347 -20.02 5.84 19.72
N ILE A 348 -21.20 5.41 19.29
CA ILE A 348 -21.78 4.09 19.55
C ILE A 348 -22.25 3.49 18.23
N GLN A 349 -21.81 2.28 17.92
CA GLN A 349 -22.17 1.51 16.73
C GLN A 349 -23.58 0.92 16.88
N LEU A 350 -24.40 1.10 15.84
CA LEU A 350 -25.77 0.61 15.71
C LEU A 350 -25.90 -0.24 14.44
N ASP A 351 -25.10 -1.31 14.32
CA ASP A 351 -24.89 -2.04 13.06
C ASP A 351 -26.14 -2.71 12.50
N GLN A 352 -27.11 -3.04 13.34
CA GLN A 352 -28.40 -3.54 12.89
C GLN A 352 -29.13 -2.50 12.02
N ASN A 353 -28.83 -1.21 12.14
CA ASN A 353 -29.46 -0.13 11.36
C ASN A 353 -29.11 -0.17 9.87
N ARG A 354 -28.15 -0.98 9.42
CA ARG A 354 -27.99 -1.30 7.99
C ARG A 354 -29.25 -1.91 7.38
N ARG A 355 -30.10 -2.52 8.21
CA ARG A 355 -31.41 -3.11 7.86
C ARG A 355 -32.58 -2.17 8.16
N SER A 356 -32.32 -0.98 8.68
CA SER A 356 -33.37 -0.02 9.02
C SER A 356 -34.11 0.44 7.77
N LYS A 357 -35.35 0.91 7.95
CA LYS A 357 -36.18 1.39 6.83
C LYS A 357 -35.55 2.54 6.04
N ASN A 358 -34.71 3.33 6.71
CA ASN A 358 -34.05 4.51 6.16
C ASN A 358 -32.56 4.25 5.88
N SER A 359 -32.15 2.99 5.83
CA SER A 359 -30.78 2.61 5.50
C SER A 359 -30.40 3.11 4.11
N LYS A 360 -29.12 3.50 3.97
CA LYS A 360 -28.51 3.87 2.70
C LYS A 360 -27.61 2.77 2.13
N SER A 361 -27.53 1.62 2.79
CA SER A 361 -26.68 0.51 2.36
C SER A 361 -27.11 -0.05 1.00
N ASP A 362 -28.41 -0.14 0.73
CA ASP A 362 -28.89 -0.63 -0.57
C ASP A 362 -28.64 0.40 -1.70
N ASP A 363 -28.64 1.70 -1.39
CA ASP A 363 -28.47 2.80 -2.37
C ASP A 363 -27.05 2.87 -2.96
N ILE A 364 -26.06 2.24 -2.31
CA ILE A 364 -24.66 2.22 -2.77
C ILE A 364 -24.30 0.94 -3.53
N GLU A 365 -25.17 -0.07 -3.53
CA GLU A 365 -24.97 -1.29 -4.31
C GLU A 365 -25.35 -1.06 -5.77
N VAL A 366 -24.52 -1.54 -6.70
CA VAL A 366 -24.85 -1.51 -8.13
C VAL A 366 -25.72 -2.72 -8.47
N ASP A 367 -26.88 -2.48 -9.09
CA ASP A 367 -27.79 -3.53 -9.56
C ASP A 367 -27.12 -4.37 -10.66
N ASN A 368 -26.46 -5.46 -10.27
CA ASN A 368 -25.81 -6.36 -11.22
C ASN A 368 -26.79 -7.40 -11.77
N ASN A 369 -27.01 -7.31 -13.09
CA ASN A 369 -27.59 -8.36 -13.95
C ASN A 369 -28.92 -8.97 -13.47
N MET A 370 -29.89 -8.11 -13.12
CA MET A 370 -31.27 -8.50 -12.77
C MET A 370 -31.94 -9.44 -13.78
N MET A 371 -31.52 -9.41 -15.05
CA MET A 371 -32.02 -10.32 -16.09
C MET A 371 -31.83 -11.82 -15.77
N TYR A 372 -30.91 -12.18 -14.86
CA TYR A 372 -30.65 -13.56 -14.47
C TYR A 372 -31.09 -13.90 -13.03
N ALA A 373 -31.77 -12.97 -12.34
CA ALA A 373 -32.26 -13.22 -10.98
C ALA A 373 -33.39 -14.25 -11.00
N GLY A 374 -33.16 -15.42 -10.38
CA GLY A 374 -34.20 -16.43 -10.22
C GLY A 374 -35.35 -15.94 -9.32
N VAL A 375 -36.56 -16.51 -9.49
CA VAL A 375 -37.80 -16.11 -8.79
C VAL A 375 -37.62 -15.94 -7.28
N LYS A 376 -36.87 -16.84 -6.63
CA LYS A 376 -36.60 -16.77 -5.18
C LYS A 376 -35.73 -15.57 -4.78
N SER A 377 -34.74 -15.23 -5.60
CA SER A 377 -33.87 -14.07 -5.36
C SER A 377 -34.65 -12.77 -5.55
N PHE A 378 -35.50 -12.69 -6.58
CA PHE A 378 -36.39 -11.56 -6.81
C PHE A 378 -37.41 -11.38 -5.67
N ALA A 379 -38.07 -12.47 -5.24
CA ALA A 379 -39.02 -12.43 -4.13
C ALA A 379 -38.35 -11.96 -2.82
N ASN A 380 -37.14 -12.44 -2.50
CA ASN A 380 -36.39 -11.98 -1.33
C ASN A 380 -36.02 -10.50 -1.42
N MET A 381 -35.73 -9.97 -2.62
CA MET A 381 -35.41 -8.56 -2.81
C MET A 381 -36.58 -7.62 -2.45
N ILE A 382 -37.81 -8.01 -2.81
CA ILE A 382 -39.01 -7.19 -2.55
C ILE A 382 -39.64 -7.45 -1.16
N THR A 383 -39.35 -8.60 -0.55
CA THR A 383 -39.95 -9.02 0.73
C THR A 383 -39.00 -9.01 1.92
N ALA A 384 -37.75 -8.54 1.74
CA ALA A 384 -36.78 -8.50 2.82
C ALA A 384 -37.34 -7.77 4.06
N PRO A 385 -37.37 -8.43 5.24
CA PRO A 385 -37.90 -7.81 6.44
C PRO A 385 -37.03 -6.63 6.86
N LYS A 386 -37.68 -5.51 7.20
CA LYS A 386 -37.05 -4.29 7.71
C LYS A 386 -36.65 -4.52 9.18
N GLY A 387 -35.36 -4.38 9.48
CA GLY A 387 -34.76 -4.54 10.82
C GLY A 387 -34.32 -3.21 11.42
N GLY A 388 -33.21 -3.21 12.16
CA GLY A 388 -32.65 -2.02 12.82
C GLY A 388 -33.00 -1.90 14.29
N PHE A 389 -32.11 -1.25 15.05
CA PHE A 389 -32.33 -0.96 16.46
C PHE A 389 -33.50 0.01 16.62
N ASN A 390 -34.43 -0.34 17.51
CA ASN A 390 -35.38 0.61 18.08
C ASN A 390 -34.86 1.00 19.46
N ILE A 391 -34.18 2.14 19.54
CA ILE A 391 -33.72 2.71 20.82
C ILE A 391 -34.94 3.29 21.55
N THR A 392 -35.20 2.82 22.76
CA THR A 392 -36.37 3.23 23.55
C THR A 392 -36.02 4.09 24.75
N ALA A 393 -34.75 4.08 25.19
CA ALA A 393 -34.25 5.00 26.21
C ALA A 393 -32.72 5.09 26.12
N VAL A 394 -32.19 6.30 26.35
CA VAL A 394 -30.77 6.56 26.61
C VAL A 394 -30.71 7.44 27.87
N LYS A 395 -30.16 6.90 28.97
CA LYS A 395 -30.28 7.51 30.29
C LYS A 395 -28.95 7.55 31.03
N GLY A 396 -28.75 8.58 31.86
CA GLY A 396 -27.65 8.65 32.80
C GLY A 396 -27.77 7.62 33.93
N LYS A 397 -26.75 7.56 34.79
CA LYS A 397 -26.74 6.68 35.96
C LYS A 397 -27.98 6.88 36.85
N ASN A 398 -28.45 8.12 36.96
CA ASN A 398 -29.55 8.53 37.83
C ASN A 398 -30.91 8.61 37.10
N ASP A 399 -31.03 7.95 35.93
CA ASP A 399 -32.23 7.88 35.10
C ASP A 399 -32.69 9.20 34.45
N ASP A 400 -31.83 10.23 34.49
CA ASP A 400 -31.90 11.43 33.67
C ASP A 400 -31.78 11.09 32.18
N ASP A 401 -32.52 11.79 31.32
CA ASP A 401 -32.45 11.59 29.88
C ASP A 401 -31.20 12.28 29.31
N LEU A 402 -30.44 11.56 28.48
CA LEU A 402 -29.23 12.08 27.83
C LEU A 402 -29.51 12.50 26.38
N ASP A 403 -28.83 13.55 25.92
CA ASP A 403 -28.97 14.01 24.54
C ASP A 403 -28.15 13.13 23.58
N TYR A 404 -28.77 12.72 22.48
CA TYR A 404 -28.12 11.85 21.50
C TYR A 404 -28.68 12.05 20.09
N THR A 405 -27.83 11.80 19.10
CA THR A 405 -28.19 11.84 17.69
C THR A 405 -27.84 10.53 17.01
N ILE A 406 -28.83 9.87 16.40
CA ILE A 406 -28.60 8.71 15.54
C ILE A 406 -28.26 9.19 14.13
N ASN A 407 -27.03 8.92 13.71
CA ASN A 407 -26.56 9.09 12.34
C ASN A 407 -26.38 7.72 11.68
N ARG A 408 -27.47 7.20 11.09
CA ARG A 408 -27.53 5.91 10.38
C ARG A 408 -27.09 4.73 11.26
N THR A 409 -25.92 4.12 11.01
CA THR A 409 -25.39 3.00 11.80
C THR A 409 -24.53 3.45 12.96
N MET A 410 -24.54 4.74 13.29
CA MET A 410 -23.81 5.32 14.40
C MET A 410 -24.74 6.17 15.25
N MET A 411 -24.41 6.31 16.54
CA MET A 411 -25.08 7.18 17.48
C MET A 411 -24.05 8.00 18.23
N ARG A 412 -24.21 9.32 18.22
CA ARG A 412 -23.45 10.25 19.05
C ARG A 412 -24.22 10.50 20.34
N LEU A 413 -23.55 10.32 21.48
CA LEU A 413 -24.07 10.63 22.81
C LEU A 413 -23.31 11.84 23.35
N ASP A 414 -23.99 12.96 23.59
CA ASP A 414 -23.41 14.16 24.16
C ASP A 414 -23.33 14.04 25.69
N LEU A 415 -22.14 14.26 26.27
CA LEU A 415 -21.96 14.15 27.70
C LEU A 415 -22.42 15.44 28.40
N PRO A 416 -23.26 15.37 29.44
CA PRO A 416 -23.67 16.56 30.20
C PRO A 416 -22.50 17.30 30.85
N THR A 417 -21.40 16.59 31.11
CA THR A 417 -20.13 17.14 31.58
C THR A 417 -19.00 16.39 30.89
N PRO A 418 -18.00 17.09 30.32
CA PRO A 418 -16.87 16.43 29.68
C PRO A 418 -16.14 15.48 30.63
N LEU A 419 -15.82 14.28 30.14
CA LEU A 419 -15.18 13.22 30.89
C LEU A 419 -13.65 13.41 30.90
N LYS A 420 -13.08 13.69 32.07
CA LYS A 420 -11.63 13.94 32.21
C LYS A 420 -10.81 12.64 32.17
N PRO A 421 -9.48 12.75 31.95
CA PRO A 421 -8.56 11.62 32.09
C PRO A 421 -8.72 10.89 33.42
N GLY A 422 -8.84 9.57 33.38
CA GLY A 422 -9.00 8.69 34.55
C GLY A 422 -10.42 8.60 35.11
N GLU A 423 -11.37 9.42 34.63
CA GLU A 423 -12.76 9.38 35.07
C GLU A 423 -13.56 8.27 34.36
N LYS A 424 -14.73 7.96 34.91
CA LYS A 424 -15.66 6.97 34.36
C LYS A 424 -17.03 7.58 34.14
N PHE A 425 -17.71 7.18 33.08
CA PHE A 425 -19.10 7.55 32.81
C PHE A 425 -19.98 6.31 32.76
N VAL A 426 -21.12 6.36 33.45
CA VAL A 426 -22.09 5.27 33.51
C VAL A 426 -23.42 5.73 32.93
N PHE A 427 -23.93 4.99 31.97
CA PHE A 427 -25.19 5.27 31.31
C PHE A 427 -25.91 3.98 30.90
N LYS A 428 -27.16 4.12 30.45
CA LYS A 428 -28.06 3.01 30.15
C LYS A 428 -28.63 3.17 28.74
N ILE A 429 -28.73 2.07 28.01
CA ILE A 429 -29.48 2.02 26.74
C ILE A 429 -30.50 0.89 26.80
N HIS A 430 -31.74 1.19 26.41
CA HIS A 430 -32.78 0.18 26.18
C HIS A 430 -33.11 0.13 24.69
N TRP A 431 -33.24 -1.09 24.16
CA TRP A 431 -33.49 -1.29 22.74
C TRP A 431 -34.19 -2.62 22.44
N TRP A 432 -34.76 -2.71 21.24
CA TRP A 432 -35.23 -3.98 20.68
C TRP A 432 -35.16 -3.99 19.14
N TYR A 433 -35.12 -5.17 18.54
CA TYR A 433 -35.30 -5.35 17.10
C TYR A 433 -35.80 -6.75 16.76
N TYR A 434 -36.28 -6.95 15.52
CA TYR A 434 -36.62 -8.27 15.00
C TYR A 434 -35.39 -8.94 14.40
N ILE A 435 -35.09 -10.14 14.87
CA ILE A 435 -33.97 -10.94 14.40
C ILE A 435 -34.24 -11.32 12.94
N ASN A 436 -33.23 -11.15 12.10
CA ASN A 436 -33.26 -11.47 10.69
C ASN A 436 -33.04 -12.98 10.45
N GLU A 437 -33.65 -13.52 9.40
CA GLU A 437 -33.30 -14.84 8.89
C GLU A 437 -32.08 -14.70 7.97
N TYR A 438 -30.90 -15.07 8.45
CA TYR A 438 -29.65 -14.73 7.79
C TYR A 438 -29.49 -15.37 6.39
N LEU A 439 -30.22 -16.46 6.11
CA LEU A 439 -30.24 -17.13 4.80
C LEU A 439 -31.03 -16.38 3.73
N LYS A 440 -31.82 -15.37 4.11
CA LYS A 440 -32.62 -14.56 3.19
C LYS A 440 -31.95 -13.23 2.81
N GLU A 441 -30.81 -12.89 3.42
CA GLU A 441 -30.07 -11.66 3.10
C GLU A 441 -29.23 -11.77 1.83
N LYS A 442 -29.16 -10.69 1.04
CA LYS A 442 -28.37 -10.61 -0.20
C LYS A 442 -26.88 -10.94 0.03
N SER A 443 -26.31 -10.53 1.17
CA SER A 443 -24.90 -10.71 1.49
C SER A 443 -24.59 -11.92 2.40
N SER A 444 -25.57 -12.80 2.69
CA SER A 444 -25.55 -13.72 3.84
C SER A 444 -25.42 -12.96 5.16
N GLY A 445 -26.44 -13.03 6.02
CA GLY A 445 -26.40 -12.28 7.29
C GLY A 445 -25.28 -12.75 8.20
N ARG A 446 -24.63 -11.85 8.94
CA ARG A 446 -23.54 -12.15 9.91
C ARG A 446 -24.03 -12.68 11.28
N SER A 447 -25.31 -12.45 11.55
CA SER A 447 -26.03 -12.75 12.79
C SER A 447 -27.49 -12.96 12.42
N GLY A 448 -28.23 -13.78 13.15
CA GLY A 448 -29.66 -14.02 12.90
C GLY A 448 -30.13 -15.42 13.31
N PHE A 449 -31.17 -15.90 12.64
CA PHE A 449 -31.67 -17.27 12.81
C PHE A 449 -31.76 -18.06 11.49
N GLU A 450 -31.72 -19.38 11.61
CA GLU A 450 -32.13 -20.32 10.57
C GLU A 450 -33.47 -20.95 10.94
N HIS A 451 -34.41 -20.94 9.99
CA HIS A 451 -35.69 -21.63 10.11
C HIS A 451 -35.65 -23.05 9.56
N PHE A 452 -36.14 -24.02 10.33
CA PHE A 452 -36.25 -25.43 9.93
C PHE A 452 -37.69 -25.79 9.56
N GLU A 453 -38.05 -25.56 8.30
CA GLU A 453 -39.40 -25.80 7.74
C GLU A 453 -40.05 -27.13 8.14
N LYS A 454 -39.25 -28.22 8.20
CA LYS A 454 -39.75 -29.57 8.47
C LYS A 454 -40.34 -29.72 9.89
N ASP A 455 -39.80 -29.01 10.86
CA ASP A 455 -40.20 -29.13 12.27
C ASP A 455 -40.55 -27.78 12.93
N GLY A 456 -40.55 -26.68 12.16
CA GLY A 456 -40.97 -25.35 12.60
C GLY A 456 -40.09 -24.74 13.69
N ASN A 457 -38.84 -25.21 13.83
CA ASN A 457 -37.89 -24.75 14.83
C ASN A 457 -36.91 -23.72 14.28
N ASN A 458 -36.38 -22.89 15.18
CA ASN A 458 -35.34 -21.92 14.88
C ASN A 458 -34.01 -22.28 15.57
N LEU A 459 -32.91 -21.95 14.90
CA LEU A 459 -31.57 -21.96 15.48
C LEU A 459 -31.01 -20.56 15.38
N TYR A 460 -30.67 -19.97 16.52
CA TYR A 460 -30.20 -18.60 16.63
C TYR A 460 -28.68 -18.58 16.78
N VAL A 461 -28.03 -17.75 15.96
CA VAL A 461 -26.61 -17.36 16.03
C VAL A 461 -26.57 -15.85 16.12
N ILE A 462 -26.47 -15.34 17.36
CA ILE A 462 -26.73 -13.92 17.66
C ILE A 462 -25.44 -13.25 18.09
N ALA A 463 -25.06 -12.24 17.33
CA ALA A 463 -23.98 -11.32 17.60
C ALA A 463 -24.27 -9.95 16.98
N GLN A 464 -23.42 -8.95 17.25
CA GLN A 464 -23.64 -7.55 16.80
C GLN A 464 -25.03 -7.05 17.22
N PHE A 465 -25.55 -7.57 18.32
CA PHE A 465 -26.97 -7.46 18.67
C PHE A 465 -27.25 -6.32 19.64
N PHE A 466 -26.22 -5.64 20.11
CA PHE A 466 -26.33 -4.53 21.05
C PHE A 466 -25.66 -3.26 20.52
N PRO A 467 -26.02 -2.07 21.01
CA PRO A 467 -25.26 -0.84 20.81
C PRO A 467 -23.84 -0.97 21.38
N ARG A 468 -22.82 -0.92 20.53
CA ARG A 468 -21.41 -1.15 20.91
C ARG A 468 -20.61 0.15 20.91
N LEU A 469 -19.83 0.45 21.95
CA LEU A 469 -18.98 1.65 21.94
C LEU A 469 -17.92 1.55 20.84
N CYS A 470 -17.69 2.66 20.16
CA CYS A 470 -16.56 2.80 19.24
C CYS A 470 -15.23 2.82 19.99
N VAL A 471 -14.17 2.38 19.32
CA VAL A 471 -12.80 2.59 19.77
C VAL A 471 -12.47 4.08 19.79
N TYR A 472 -11.78 4.51 20.84
CA TYR A 472 -11.11 5.81 20.90
C TYR A 472 -9.62 5.60 21.15
N ASP A 473 -8.81 5.85 20.14
CA ASP A 473 -7.36 5.70 20.21
C ASP A 473 -6.60 6.96 19.81
N ASN A 474 -5.28 6.91 19.95
CA ASN A 474 -4.37 8.00 19.64
C ASN A 474 -3.87 7.99 18.19
N VAL A 475 -4.49 7.18 17.32
CA VAL A 475 -4.16 7.08 15.89
C VAL A 475 -5.25 7.75 15.08
N GLU A 476 -6.50 7.33 15.27
CA GLU A 476 -7.68 7.78 14.52
C GLU A 476 -8.61 8.66 15.37
N GLY A 477 -8.42 8.72 16.70
CA GLY A 477 -9.42 9.27 17.60
C GLY A 477 -10.61 8.30 17.67
N TRP A 478 -11.82 8.78 17.39
CA TRP A 478 -13.01 7.93 17.33
C TRP A 478 -13.11 7.16 16.01
N GLN A 479 -13.15 5.82 16.08
CA GLN A 479 -13.49 5.00 14.92
C GLN A 479 -15.01 5.00 14.66
N ASN A 480 -15.49 5.97 13.88
CA ASN A 480 -16.91 6.24 13.63
C ASN A 480 -17.35 6.04 12.15
N MET A 481 -16.63 5.22 11.37
CA MET A 481 -16.99 4.87 10.00
C MET A 481 -18.33 4.11 9.91
N GLN A 482 -19.21 4.54 9.00
CA GLN A 482 -20.52 3.92 8.77
C GLN A 482 -20.43 2.45 8.35
N PHE A 483 -21.35 1.59 8.83
CA PHE A 483 -21.41 0.18 8.46
C PHE A 483 -22.21 -0.05 7.18
N TRP A 484 -21.47 -0.29 6.10
CA TRP A 484 -22.05 -0.61 4.80
C TRP A 484 -22.31 -2.11 4.61
N GLY A 485 -21.71 -2.95 5.45
CA GLY A 485 -22.06 -4.36 5.58
C GLY A 485 -20.92 -5.35 5.33
N ARG A 486 -19.78 -4.88 4.81
CA ARG A 486 -18.60 -5.69 4.46
C ARG A 486 -17.51 -5.57 5.52
N SER A 487 -16.77 -4.46 5.61
CA SER A 487 -15.65 -4.32 6.57
C SER A 487 -16.15 -4.37 8.03
N GLU A 488 -15.61 -5.26 8.87
CA GLU A 488 -16.05 -5.44 10.27
C GLU A 488 -15.53 -4.34 11.21
N PHE A 489 -15.56 -4.58 12.53
CA PHE A 489 -15.57 -3.52 13.54
C PHE A 489 -14.27 -3.50 14.32
N ALA A 490 -13.78 -2.31 14.70
CA ALA A 490 -12.89 -2.13 15.85
C ALA A 490 -13.73 -1.86 17.10
N LEU A 491 -13.44 -2.56 18.20
CA LEU A 491 -14.17 -2.43 19.48
C LEU A 491 -13.21 -2.39 20.67
N GLU A 492 -13.62 -1.71 21.74
CA GLU A 492 -12.86 -1.68 22.99
C GLU A 492 -12.96 -2.98 23.77
N PHE A 493 -11.95 -3.28 24.57
CA PHE A 493 -12.01 -4.38 25.52
C PHE A 493 -12.81 -3.99 26.77
N GLY A 494 -13.49 -4.96 27.37
CA GLY A 494 -14.02 -4.79 28.71
C GLY A 494 -14.70 -6.03 29.27
N ASN A 495 -15.36 -5.84 30.41
CA ASN A 495 -16.00 -6.91 31.16
C ASN A 495 -17.51 -6.95 30.90
N TYR A 496 -18.04 -8.15 30.69
CA TYR A 496 -19.44 -8.37 30.34
C TYR A 496 -20.10 -9.25 31.40
N THR A 497 -21.16 -8.75 32.02
CA THR A 497 -22.09 -9.55 32.84
C THR A 497 -23.42 -9.64 32.10
N VAL A 498 -23.78 -10.82 31.63
CA VAL A 498 -24.89 -10.97 30.67
C VAL A 498 -25.89 -12.01 31.15
N ASN A 499 -27.13 -11.58 31.35
CA ASN A 499 -28.27 -12.45 31.58
C ASN A 499 -29.03 -12.64 30.26
N ILE A 500 -29.24 -13.88 29.84
CA ILE A 500 -29.96 -14.20 28.61
C ILE A 500 -31.14 -15.10 28.94
N THR A 501 -32.36 -14.57 28.79
CA THR A 501 -33.60 -15.32 28.96
C THR A 501 -34.04 -15.92 27.63
N THR A 502 -34.22 -17.24 27.61
CA THR A 502 -34.67 -18.02 26.44
C THR A 502 -35.82 -18.95 26.83
N PRO A 503 -36.52 -19.57 25.86
CA PRO A 503 -37.38 -20.72 26.16
C PRO A 503 -36.63 -21.79 26.95
N LYS A 504 -37.32 -22.44 27.91
CA LYS A 504 -36.71 -23.38 28.88
C LYS A 504 -36.13 -24.64 28.23
N ASP A 505 -36.67 -25.02 27.08
CA ASP A 505 -36.24 -26.14 26.23
C ASP A 505 -35.02 -25.83 25.35
N HIS A 506 -34.57 -24.57 25.28
CA HIS A 506 -33.34 -24.23 24.58
C HIS A 506 -32.09 -24.68 25.35
N ILE A 507 -31.06 -25.03 24.60
CA ILE A 507 -29.67 -25.07 25.05
C ILE A 507 -29.01 -23.81 24.50
N LEU A 508 -28.15 -23.18 25.31
CA LEU A 508 -27.44 -21.96 24.95
C LEU A 508 -25.98 -22.06 25.39
N ASN A 509 -25.09 -21.51 24.58
CA ASN A 509 -23.72 -21.19 24.95
C ASN A 509 -23.36 -19.82 24.36
N ALA A 510 -22.40 -19.14 24.98
CA ALA A 510 -22.07 -17.75 24.66
C ALA A 510 -20.60 -17.45 24.95
N THR A 511 -20.13 -16.28 24.54
CA THR A 511 -18.92 -15.65 25.11
C THR A 511 -18.99 -15.65 26.65
N GLY A 512 -17.87 -15.91 27.34
CA GLY A 512 -17.80 -15.85 28.80
C GLY A 512 -18.12 -17.16 29.54
N VAL A 513 -17.80 -17.21 30.82
CA VAL A 513 -18.02 -18.36 31.71
C VAL A 513 -19.50 -18.47 32.04
N LEU A 514 -20.08 -19.68 31.94
CA LEU A 514 -21.44 -19.95 32.40
C LEU A 514 -21.46 -20.00 33.94
N MET A 515 -22.18 -19.07 34.57
CA MET A 515 -22.14 -18.85 36.01
C MET A 515 -23.16 -19.68 36.79
N ASN A 516 -24.29 -20.06 36.17
CA ASN A 516 -25.37 -20.82 36.81
C ASN A 516 -25.67 -22.19 36.16
N PRO A 517 -24.66 -23.04 35.87
CA PRO A 517 -24.86 -24.29 35.14
C PRO A 517 -25.80 -25.29 35.83
N GLU A 518 -25.89 -25.28 37.17
CA GLU A 518 -26.76 -26.16 37.95
C GLU A 518 -28.25 -25.84 37.78
N GLU A 519 -28.59 -24.57 37.51
CA GLU A 519 -29.96 -24.11 37.35
C GLU A 519 -30.49 -24.37 35.93
N VAL A 520 -29.63 -24.19 34.93
CA VAL A 520 -30.03 -24.18 33.50
C VAL A 520 -29.88 -25.53 32.80
N LEU A 521 -29.07 -26.44 33.36
CA LEU A 521 -28.86 -27.79 32.86
C LEU A 521 -29.62 -28.81 33.70
N THR A 522 -30.08 -29.89 33.07
CA THR A 522 -30.57 -31.04 33.84
C THR A 522 -29.41 -31.67 34.63
N GLN A 523 -29.71 -32.35 35.73
CA GLN A 523 -28.69 -33.02 36.55
C GLN A 523 -27.77 -33.98 35.75
N LYS A 524 -28.31 -34.66 34.73
CA LYS A 524 -27.52 -35.54 33.84
C LYS A 524 -26.59 -34.75 32.90
N GLN A 525 -27.05 -33.61 32.39
CA GLN A 525 -26.24 -32.72 31.55
C GLN A 525 -25.16 -32.04 32.40
N PHE A 526 -25.49 -31.56 33.59
CA PHE A 526 -24.52 -30.94 34.52
C PHE A 526 -23.38 -31.89 34.92
N LYS A 527 -23.69 -33.14 35.28
CA LYS A 527 -22.66 -34.16 35.57
C LYS A 527 -21.73 -34.41 34.38
N ARG A 528 -22.26 -34.43 33.15
CA ARG A 528 -21.46 -34.59 31.93
C ARG A 528 -20.63 -33.34 31.63
N TRP A 529 -21.17 -32.15 31.86
CA TRP A 529 -20.45 -30.89 31.74
C TRP A 529 -19.25 -30.82 32.70
N GLN A 530 -19.41 -31.20 33.97
CA GLN A 530 -18.28 -31.28 34.90
C GLN A 530 -17.24 -32.31 34.46
N LYS A 531 -17.68 -33.50 34.02
CA LYS A 531 -16.78 -34.56 33.55
C LYS A 531 -16.00 -34.17 32.29
N ALA A 532 -16.61 -33.40 31.38
CA ALA A 532 -15.96 -32.95 30.15
C ALA A 532 -14.70 -32.09 30.43
N LYS A 533 -14.62 -31.42 31.59
CA LYS A 533 -13.45 -30.62 31.99
C LYS A 533 -12.16 -31.43 32.15
N THR A 534 -12.24 -32.76 32.16
CA THR A 534 -11.07 -33.65 32.27
C THR A 534 -10.95 -34.62 31.09
N THR A 535 -11.74 -34.44 30.01
CA THR A 535 -11.69 -35.33 28.84
C THR A 535 -10.75 -34.80 27.76
N PHE A 536 -9.45 -35.10 27.87
CA PHE A 536 -8.41 -34.60 26.95
C PHE A 536 -8.26 -35.39 25.65
N LYS A 537 -8.78 -36.62 25.58
CA LYS A 537 -8.53 -37.55 24.45
C LYS A 537 -9.63 -37.56 23.40
N LYS A 538 -10.89 -37.33 23.79
CA LYS A 538 -12.05 -37.37 22.88
C LYS A 538 -13.19 -36.51 23.40
N PRO A 539 -14.07 -36.01 22.51
CA PRO A 539 -15.28 -35.28 22.90
C PRO A 539 -16.21 -36.11 23.78
N MET A 540 -16.89 -35.42 24.69
CA MET A 540 -17.96 -35.93 25.54
C MET A 540 -19.23 -35.12 25.30
N PHE A 541 -20.35 -35.81 25.06
CA PHE A 541 -21.66 -35.18 24.94
C PHE A 541 -22.17 -34.64 26.27
N ILE A 542 -22.38 -33.33 26.34
CA ILE A 542 -23.14 -32.67 27.40
C ILE A 542 -24.64 -32.77 27.12
N VAL A 543 -25.05 -32.60 25.86
CA VAL A 543 -26.42 -32.83 25.37
C VAL A 543 -26.34 -33.83 24.22
N THR A 544 -27.06 -34.94 24.34
CA THR A 544 -27.07 -36.00 23.31
C THR A 544 -28.05 -35.69 22.17
N GLU A 545 -27.84 -36.30 21.01
CA GLU A 545 -28.81 -36.25 19.91
C GLU A 545 -30.20 -36.74 20.32
N LYS A 546 -30.29 -37.78 21.15
CA LYS A 546 -31.57 -38.29 21.66
C LYS A 546 -32.32 -37.24 22.50
N GLU A 547 -31.60 -36.45 23.29
CA GLU A 547 -32.18 -35.35 24.08
C GLU A 547 -32.62 -34.20 23.18
N ALA A 548 -31.79 -33.79 22.22
CA ALA A 548 -32.13 -32.74 21.25
C ALA A 548 -33.38 -33.12 20.41
N ARG A 549 -33.45 -34.37 19.92
CA ARG A 549 -34.62 -34.91 19.21
C ARG A 549 -35.89 -34.98 20.05
N LYS A 550 -35.76 -35.06 21.37
CA LYS A 550 -36.90 -35.00 22.29
C LYS A 550 -37.36 -33.56 22.49
N ALA A 551 -36.42 -32.63 22.65
CA ALA A 551 -36.70 -31.21 22.84
C ALA A 551 -37.37 -30.58 21.61
N GLU A 552 -36.89 -30.85 20.40
CA GLU A 552 -37.41 -30.25 19.16
C GLU A 552 -38.86 -30.61 18.80
N LYS A 553 -39.49 -31.57 19.51
CA LYS A 553 -40.87 -32.01 19.27
C LYS A 553 -41.93 -31.12 19.91
N LYS A 554 -41.57 -30.28 20.88
CA LYS A 554 -42.49 -29.39 21.61
C LYS A 554 -41.81 -28.05 21.84
N LYS A 555 -42.57 -26.96 21.80
CA LYS A 555 -42.07 -25.62 22.16
C LYS A 555 -42.49 -25.30 23.59
N ALA A 556 -41.53 -25.04 24.47
CA ALA A 556 -41.82 -24.65 25.85
C ALA A 556 -42.31 -23.19 25.92
N LYS A 557 -43.38 -22.93 26.68
CA LYS A 557 -43.83 -21.56 27.03
C LYS A 557 -43.09 -20.98 28.23
N GLN A 558 -42.55 -21.85 29.09
CA GLN A 558 -41.72 -21.44 30.22
C GLN A 558 -40.37 -20.98 29.71
N THR A 559 -39.77 -20.00 30.38
CA THR A 559 -38.42 -19.50 30.09
C THR A 559 -37.42 -19.95 31.16
N LYS A 560 -36.14 -19.74 30.88
CA LYS A 560 -35.05 -19.81 31.86
C LYS A 560 -33.98 -18.77 31.51
N THR A 561 -33.21 -18.34 32.50
CA THR A 561 -32.17 -17.31 32.34
C THR A 561 -30.78 -17.92 32.53
N TRP A 562 -29.92 -17.72 31.54
CA TRP A 562 -28.52 -18.11 31.57
C TRP A 562 -27.68 -16.90 31.96
N GLN A 563 -26.73 -17.09 32.87
CA GLN A 563 -25.86 -16.02 33.36
C GLN A 563 -24.43 -16.26 32.89
N PHE A 564 -23.83 -15.26 32.23
CA PHE A 564 -22.46 -15.31 31.74
C PHE A 564 -21.62 -14.16 32.28
N TYR A 565 -20.35 -14.44 32.52
CA TYR A 565 -19.32 -13.44 32.80
C TYR A 565 -18.16 -13.58 31.83
N ALA A 566 -17.83 -12.54 31.08
CA ALA A 566 -16.63 -12.48 30.24
C ALA A 566 -15.72 -11.36 30.73
N GLU A 567 -14.44 -11.67 30.89
CA GLU A 567 -13.41 -10.70 31.28
C GLU A 567 -12.57 -10.32 30.07
N ASN A 568 -12.34 -9.03 29.90
CA ASN A 568 -11.43 -8.46 28.90
C ASN A 568 -11.66 -9.01 27.47
N VAL A 569 -12.91 -8.99 27.01
CA VAL A 569 -13.30 -9.36 25.64
C VAL A 569 -13.74 -8.12 24.88
N ARG A 570 -13.61 -8.14 23.54
CA ARG A 570 -13.97 -6.99 22.69
C ARG A 570 -15.43 -6.94 22.23
N ASP A 571 -16.14 -8.06 22.33
CA ASP A 571 -17.53 -8.18 21.90
C ASP A 571 -18.21 -9.34 22.63
N PHE A 572 -19.50 -9.57 22.38
CA PHE A 572 -20.27 -10.65 22.97
C PHE A 572 -21.20 -11.32 21.93
N GLY A 573 -21.12 -12.65 21.83
CA GLY A 573 -21.99 -13.46 20.97
C GLY A 573 -22.61 -14.64 21.72
N PHE A 574 -23.77 -15.13 21.26
CA PHE A 574 -24.40 -16.33 21.80
C PHE A 574 -25.17 -17.12 20.74
N ALA A 575 -25.35 -18.42 20.99
CA ALA A 575 -26.18 -19.28 20.18
C ALA A 575 -27.25 -19.96 21.03
N SER A 576 -28.48 -20.05 20.53
CA SER A 576 -29.59 -20.68 21.26
C SER A 576 -30.48 -21.53 20.35
N SER A 577 -30.82 -22.75 20.77
CA SER A 577 -31.83 -23.57 20.11
C SER A 577 -32.20 -24.79 20.95
N ARG A 578 -33.43 -25.28 20.78
CA ARG A 578 -33.84 -26.61 21.25
C ARG A 578 -33.28 -27.77 20.42
N LYS A 579 -32.74 -27.48 19.22
CA LYS A 579 -32.15 -28.49 18.33
C LYS A 579 -30.72 -28.88 18.69
N PHE A 580 -30.07 -28.16 19.60
CA PHE A 580 -28.64 -28.34 19.84
C PHE A 580 -28.30 -29.65 20.55
N ILE A 581 -27.43 -30.39 19.88
CA ILE A 581 -26.45 -31.31 20.44
C ILE A 581 -25.29 -30.45 20.95
N TRP A 582 -24.72 -30.81 22.10
CA TRP A 582 -23.58 -30.10 22.67
C TRP A 582 -22.54 -31.11 23.14
N ASP A 583 -21.35 -31.06 22.56
CA ASP A 583 -20.20 -31.84 23.00
C ASP A 583 -19.01 -30.94 23.38
N ALA A 584 -18.08 -31.55 24.12
CA ALA A 584 -16.97 -30.82 24.73
C ALA A 584 -15.74 -31.71 24.92
N MET A 585 -14.55 -31.12 24.83
CA MET A 585 -13.31 -31.74 25.30
C MET A 585 -12.39 -30.73 25.98
N ALA A 586 -11.59 -31.22 26.92
CA ALA A 586 -10.55 -30.44 27.57
C ALA A 586 -9.31 -30.38 26.66
N VAL A 587 -8.64 -29.24 26.66
CA VAL A 587 -7.44 -28.95 25.87
C VAL A 587 -6.40 -28.43 26.86
N ASP A 588 -5.27 -29.12 26.92
CA ASP A 588 -4.11 -28.65 27.68
C ASP A 588 -3.30 -27.66 26.83
N ILE A 589 -3.19 -26.42 27.33
CA ILE A 589 -2.37 -25.34 26.80
C ILE A 589 -1.37 -24.98 27.89
N ASN A 590 -0.17 -25.56 27.83
CA ASN A 590 0.93 -25.35 28.78
C ASN A 590 0.53 -25.46 30.26
N GLY A 591 -0.25 -26.49 30.61
CA GLY A 591 -0.70 -26.75 31.98
C GLY A 591 -2.05 -26.09 32.33
N LYS A 592 -2.56 -25.20 31.48
CA LYS A 592 -3.89 -24.60 31.62
C LYS A 592 -4.92 -25.43 30.86
N THR A 593 -6.01 -25.78 31.53
CA THR A 593 -7.15 -26.44 30.88
C THR A 593 -8.06 -25.40 30.21
N VAL A 594 -8.18 -25.50 28.90
CA VAL A 594 -9.10 -24.73 28.04
C VAL A 594 -10.16 -25.69 27.49
N MET A 595 -11.40 -25.23 27.34
CA MET A 595 -12.47 -26.06 26.80
C MET A 595 -12.71 -25.83 25.31
N ALA A 596 -12.70 -26.90 24.51
CA ALA A 596 -13.20 -26.90 23.14
C ALA A 596 -14.64 -27.40 23.14
N TYR A 597 -15.57 -26.61 22.60
CA TYR A 597 -17.00 -26.92 22.54
C TYR A 597 -17.51 -26.92 21.10
N SER A 598 -18.51 -27.76 20.81
CA SER A 598 -19.34 -27.61 19.62
C SER A 598 -20.83 -27.68 19.93
N LEU A 599 -21.63 -26.83 19.26
CA LEU A 599 -23.09 -26.87 19.29
C LEU A 599 -23.62 -27.06 17.87
N TYR A 600 -24.45 -28.08 17.65
CA TYR A 600 -24.94 -28.37 16.30
C TYR A 600 -26.27 -29.12 16.33
N PRO A 601 -27.12 -28.95 15.31
CA PRO A 601 -28.34 -29.73 15.21
C PRO A 601 -28.04 -31.11 14.58
N LYS A 602 -28.99 -32.04 14.67
CA LYS A 602 -28.89 -33.39 14.05
C LYS A 602 -28.56 -33.34 12.55
N GLU A 603 -28.91 -32.26 11.86
CA GLU A 603 -28.61 -32.03 10.46
C GLU A 603 -27.11 -31.89 10.17
N GLY A 604 -26.28 -31.59 11.17
CA GLY A 604 -24.82 -31.58 11.06
C GLY A 604 -24.18 -32.96 11.11
N ASN A 605 -24.91 -33.99 11.54
CA ASN A 605 -24.39 -35.34 11.72
C ASN A 605 -24.38 -36.13 10.39
N PRO A 606 -23.42 -37.07 10.23
CA PRO A 606 -22.41 -37.50 11.20
C PRO A 606 -21.11 -36.68 11.18
N LEU A 607 -20.98 -35.70 10.26
CA LEU A 607 -19.74 -34.97 10.04
C LEU A 607 -19.31 -34.14 11.27
N TRP A 608 -20.24 -33.39 11.86
CA TRP A 608 -19.94 -32.51 12.99
C TRP A 608 -19.49 -33.26 14.25
N GLU A 609 -20.24 -34.29 14.63
CA GLU A 609 -19.89 -35.18 15.74
C GLU A 609 -18.51 -35.84 15.57
N ALA A 610 -18.12 -36.18 14.34
CA ALA A 610 -16.84 -36.83 14.10
C ALA A 610 -15.64 -35.89 14.25
N TYR A 611 -15.79 -34.61 13.89
CA TYR A 611 -14.65 -33.71 13.66
C TYR A 611 -14.69 -32.39 14.43
N SER A 612 -15.83 -31.70 14.56
CA SER A 612 -15.88 -30.27 14.96
C SER A 612 -15.07 -29.96 16.22
N THR A 613 -15.39 -30.64 17.33
CA THR A 613 -14.71 -30.39 18.61
C THR A 613 -13.22 -30.76 18.59
N LYS A 614 -12.79 -31.72 17.76
CA LYS A 614 -11.37 -32.05 17.57
C LYS A 614 -10.64 -30.97 16.78
N VAL A 615 -11.29 -30.37 15.78
CA VAL A 615 -10.73 -29.24 15.00
C VAL A 615 -10.55 -28.03 15.90
N VAL A 616 -11.54 -27.70 16.74
CA VAL A 616 -11.41 -26.62 17.74
C VAL A 616 -10.22 -26.89 18.67
N ALA A 617 -10.12 -28.09 19.24
CA ALA A 617 -9.03 -28.45 20.13
C ALA A 617 -7.65 -28.45 19.47
N HIS A 618 -7.56 -28.83 18.20
CA HIS A 618 -6.31 -28.76 17.44
C HIS A 618 -5.91 -27.32 17.14
N SER A 619 -6.85 -26.50 16.70
CA SER A 619 -6.62 -25.09 16.36
C SER A 619 -6.11 -24.31 17.56
N LEU A 620 -6.71 -24.49 18.75
CA LEU A 620 -6.23 -23.88 19.99
C LEU A 620 -4.76 -24.20 20.29
N LYS A 621 -4.33 -25.44 20.05
CA LYS A 621 -2.93 -25.87 20.29
C LYS A 621 -1.97 -25.28 19.27
N THR A 622 -2.30 -25.37 17.99
CA THR A 622 -1.40 -24.89 16.93
C THR A 622 -1.27 -23.37 16.94
N TYR A 623 -2.36 -22.62 17.11
CA TYR A 623 -2.28 -21.17 17.23
C TYR A 623 -1.46 -20.76 18.45
N SER A 624 -1.68 -21.39 19.61
CA SER A 624 -0.90 -21.08 20.83
C SER A 624 0.60 -21.31 20.65
N LYS A 625 0.98 -22.37 19.91
CA LYS A 625 2.38 -22.71 19.60
C LYS A 625 3.10 -21.60 18.82
N TYR A 626 2.43 -20.96 17.85
CA TYR A 626 3.05 -19.95 16.97
C TYR A 626 2.82 -18.51 17.41
N THR A 627 1.95 -18.27 18.39
CA THR A 627 1.60 -16.92 18.88
C THR A 627 1.89 -16.78 20.38
N PHE A 628 0.87 -16.90 21.22
CA PHE A 628 0.86 -16.86 22.68
C PHE A 628 -0.14 -17.89 23.21
N ASP A 629 -0.01 -18.28 24.47
CA ASP A 629 -0.94 -19.23 25.08
C ASP A 629 -2.36 -18.67 25.14
N TYR A 630 -3.33 -19.45 24.66
CA TYR A 630 -4.72 -19.03 24.63
C TYR A 630 -5.23 -18.57 26.02
N PRO A 631 -5.59 -17.28 26.17
CA PRO A 631 -5.85 -16.71 27.49
C PRO A 631 -7.28 -16.98 27.98
N TYR A 632 -8.24 -17.24 27.11
CA TYR A 632 -9.61 -17.52 27.53
C TYR A 632 -9.81 -18.96 27.99
N HIS A 633 -10.91 -19.22 28.71
CA HIS A 633 -11.23 -20.52 29.28
C HIS A 633 -11.88 -21.49 28.27
N LYS A 634 -12.36 -21.00 27.12
CA LYS A 634 -13.01 -21.82 26.08
C LYS A 634 -12.94 -21.22 24.69
N ALA A 635 -13.21 -22.06 23.69
CA ALA A 635 -13.61 -21.69 22.33
C ALA A 635 -14.76 -22.61 21.85
N ILE A 636 -15.71 -22.04 21.11
CA ILE A 636 -16.95 -22.70 20.71
C ILE A 636 -17.11 -22.64 19.19
N SER A 637 -17.39 -23.78 18.56
CA SER A 637 -17.87 -23.87 17.17
C SER A 637 -19.37 -24.15 17.15
N VAL A 638 -20.17 -23.34 16.46
CA VAL A 638 -21.60 -23.55 16.32
C VAL A 638 -21.95 -23.81 14.86
N HIS A 639 -22.75 -24.84 14.60
CA HIS A 639 -23.22 -25.13 13.25
C HIS A 639 -24.21 -24.08 12.77
N ALA A 640 -23.86 -23.38 11.69
CA ALA A 640 -24.74 -22.57 10.87
C ALA A 640 -24.77 -23.13 9.44
N ARG A 641 -25.91 -23.05 8.74
CA ARG A 641 -26.03 -23.69 7.40
C ARG A 641 -24.98 -23.24 6.37
N SER A 642 -24.66 -21.95 6.30
CA SER A 642 -23.85 -21.36 5.23
C SER A 642 -23.16 -20.07 5.66
N GLN A 643 -22.47 -20.10 6.80
CA GLN A 643 -21.71 -18.98 7.38
C GLN A 643 -20.34 -19.44 7.86
N GLY A 644 -19.36 -18.54 7.83
CA GLY A 644 -18.16 -18.53 8.67
C GLY A 644 -18.16 -17.14 9.33
N MET A 645 -18.15 -17.07 10.66
CA MET A 645 -18.18 -15.80 11.38
C MET A 645 -17.69 -15.96 12.82
N GLU A 646 -16.91 -14.99 13.26
CA GLU A 646 -16.13 -14.99 14.48
C GLU A 646 -16.63 -14.00 15.52
N TYR A 647 -16.56 -14.40 16.79
CA TYR A 647 -16.75 -13.55 17.97
C TYR A 647 -15.85 -14.10 19.08
N PRO A 648 -15.54 -13.33 20.15
CA PRO A 648 -14.66 -13.82 21.18
C PRO A 648 -15.26 -15.07 21.85
N GLN A 649 -14.48 -16.15 21.83
CA GLN A 649 -14.77 -17.48 22.36
C GLN A 649 -15.88 -18.27 21.63
N ILE A 650 -16.49 -17.73 20.56
CA ILE A 650 -17.62 -18.37 19.87
C ILE A 650 -17.67 -18.00 18.39
N CYS A 651 -17.92 -18.99 17.52
CA CYS A 651 -18.02 -18.78 16.07
C CYS A 651 -19.11 -19.63 15.42
N TRP A 652 -19.56 -19.19 14.24
CA TRP A 652 -20.54 -19.88 13.40
C TRP A 652 -19.83 -20.52 12.21
N ASN A 653 -20.04 -21.82 11.96
CA ASN A 653 -19.35 -22.54 10.90
C ASN A 653 -20.30 -23.32 10.02
N TYR A 654 -20.00 -23.36 8.72
CA TYR A 654 -20.70 -24.18 7.74
C TYR A 654 -20.23 -25.63 7.79
N GLY A 655 -20.84 -26.49 6.96
CA GLY A 655 -20.44 -27.88 6.81
C GLY A 655 -21.58 -28.86 7.07
N ARG A 656 -22.75 -28.61 6.49
CA ARG A 656 -23.90 -29.50 6.63
C ARG A 656 -23.82 -30.68 5.65
N PRO A 657 -23.88 -31.94 6.12
CA PRO A 657 -24.04 -33.10 5.26
C PRO A 657 -25.34 -33.08 4.45
N ARG A 658 -25.46 -34.00 3.49
CA ARG A 658 -26.73 -34.28 2.82
C ARG A 658 -27.72 -34.90 3.80
N LYS A 659 -29.01 -34.89 3.43
CA LYS A 659 -30.11 -35.37 4.30
C LYS A 659 -29.97 -36.83 4.75
N ASP A 660 -29.27 -37.65 3.97
CA ASP A 660 -28.98 -39.06 4.26
C ASP A 660 -27.71 -39.25 5.13
N GLY A 661 -27.06 -38.16 5.54
CA GLY A 661 -25.81 -38.16 6.30
C GLY A 661 -24.55 -38.29 5.44
N THR A 662 -24.66 -38.46 4.12
CA THR A 662 -23.49 -38.51 3.24
C THR A 662 -22.91 -37.10 2.99
N TYR A 663 -21.60 -37.00 2.79
CA TYR A 663 -20.92 -35.74 2.47
C TYR A 663 -19.72 -35.99 1.55
N SER A 664 -19.30 -34.94 0.84
CA SER A 664 -18.11 -34.99 -0.02
C SER A 664 -16.84 -34.61 0.75
N GLU A 665 -15.67 -35.01 0.26
CA GLU A 665 -14.39 -34.53 0.81
C GLU A 665 -14.30 -33.00 0.78
N ARG A 666 -14.83 -32.35 -0.26
CA ARG A 666 -14.92 -30.88 -0.33
C ARG A 666 -15.73 -30.30 0.84
N THR A 667 -16.83 -30.93 1.22
CA THR A 667 -17.64 -30.49 2.37
C THR A 667 -16.90 -30.68 3.69
N LYS A 668 -16.23 -31.83 3.87
CA LYS A 668 -15.42 -32.13 5.06
C LYS A 668 -14.25 -31.16 5.19
N HIS A 669 -13.40 -31.06 4.17
CA HIS A 669 -12.24 -30.17 4.14
C HIS A 669 -12.65 -28.71 4.33
N GLY A 670 -13.74 -28.33 3.67
CA GLY A 670 -14.36 -27.03 3.83
C GLY A 670 -14.75 -26.70 5.28
N MET A 671 -15.50 -27.60 5.92
CA MET A 671 -15.87 -27.45 7.34
C MET A 671 -14.64 -27.36 8.24
N ILE A 672 -13.64 -28.24 8.04
CA ILE A 672 -12.41 -28.25 8.85
C ILE A 672 -11.66 -26.92 8.67
N GLY A 673 -11.53 -26.43 7.44
CA GLY A 673 -10.89 -25.16 7.15
C GLY A 673 -11.60 -24.00 7.82
N VAL A 674 -12.91 -23.85 7.64
CA VAL A 674 -13.65 -22.74 8.27
C VAL A 674 -13.64 -22.83 9.79
N ILE A 675 -13.86 -24.00 10.41
CA ILE A 675 -13.71 -24.12 11.88
C ILE A 675 -12.30 -23.72 12.33
N THR A 676 -11.26 -24.03 11.55
CA THR A 676 -9.89 -23.63 11.86
C THR A 676 -9.72 -22.12 11.79
N HIS A 677 -10.21 -21.49 10.72
CA HIS A 677 -10.20 -20.05 10.51
C HIS A 677 -10.97 -19.30 11.60
N GLU A 678 -12.23 -19.67 11.86
CA GLU A 678 -13.07 -18.97 12.83
C GLU A 678 -12.61 -19.17 14.29
N VAL A 679 -12.03 -20.33 14.63
CA VAL A 679 -11.39 -20.51 15.94
C VAL A 679 -10.10 -19.68 16.01
N GLY A 680 -9.36 -19.60 14.91
CA GLY A 680 -8.18 -18.76 14.76
C GLY A 680 -8.46 -17.28 15.03
N HIS A 681 -9.65 -16.81 14.67
CA HIS A 681 -10.05 -15.43 14.92
C HIS A 681 -10.08 -15.05 16.41
N ASN A 682 -10.14 -16.03 17.32
CA ASN A 682 -9.97 -15.73 18.73
C ASN A 682 -8.61 -15.08 19.04
N PHE A 683 -7.57 -15.37 18.25
CA PHE A 683 -6.25 -14.74 18.37
C PHE A 683 -6.20 -13.43 17.58
N PHE A 684 -6.64 -13.45 16.31
CA PHE A 684 -6.68 -12.30 15.40
C PHE A 684 -8.07 -12.14 14.80
N PRO A 685 -8.92 -11.20 15.21
CA PRO A 685 -8.56 -10.00 15.94
C PRO A 685 -9.06 -9.99 17.40
N MET A 686 -9.62 -11.10 17.92
CA MET A 686 -10.34 -11.04 19.21
C MET A 686 -9.45 -10.80 20.42
N ILE A 687 -8.13 -11.02 20.30
CA ILE A 687 -7.14 -10.72 21.34
C ILE A 687 -6.12 -9.72 20.81
N VAL A 688 -5.61 -9.89 19.59
CA VAL A 688 -4.78 -8.88 18.91
C VAL A 688 -5.72 -8.02 18.07
N ASN A 689 -6.18 -6.92 18.63
CA ASN A 689 -7.39 -6.20 18.21
C ASN A 689 -7.13 -5.16 17.13
N SER A 690 -6.83 -5.60 15.92
CA SER A 690 -6.69 -4.72 14.76
C SER A 690 -8.02 -4.05 14.37
N ASP A 691 -7.89 -2.92 13.67
CA ASP A 691 -9.01 -2.18 13.11
C ASP A 691 -9.33 -2.67 11.69
N GLU A 692 -10.25 -3.63 11.60
CA GLU A 692 -10.73 -4.16 10.32
C GLU A 692 -11.41 -3.09 9.46
N ARG A 693 -11.97 -2.02 10.06
CA ARG A 693 -12.61 -0.95 9.28
C ARG A 693 -11.66 -0.27 8.35
N GLN A 694 -10.40 -0.20 8.74
CA GLN A 694 -9.33 0.39 7.94
C GLN A 694 -8.53 -0.69 7.22
N TRP A 695 -8.20 -1.80 7.90
CA TRP A 695 -7.16 -2.73 7.46
C TRP A 695 -7.60 -4.19 7.51
N THR A 696 -8.58 -4.56 6.67
CA THR A 696 -9.19 -5.91 6.65
C THR A 696 -8.20 -7.08 6.59
N TRP A 697 -7.04 -6.88 5.96
CA TRP A 697 -6.01 -7.92 5.86
C TRP A 697 -5.34 -8.27 7.20
N MET A 698 -5.35 -7.37 8.19
CA MET A 698 -4.76 -7.66 9.48
C MET A 698 -5.55 -8.73 10.22
N ASP A 699 -6.87 -8.72 10.05
CA ASP A 699 -7.77 -9.70 10.65
C ASP A 699 -7.71 -10.97 9.79
N GLU A 700 -8.02 -10.84 8.51
CA GLU A 700 -8.23 -11.98 7.63
C GLU A 700 -6.95 -12.61 7.11
N GLY A 701 -5.94 -11.80 6.78
CA GLY A 701 -4.69 -12.24 6.19
C GLY A 701 -3.73 -12.87 7.20
N LEU A 702 -3.62 -12.29 8.40
CA LEU A 702 -2.84 -12.90 9.50
C LEU A 702 -3.47 -14.22 9.93
N ASN A 703 -4.80 -14.25 10.05
CA ASN A 703 -5.54 -15.46 10.40
C ASN A 703 -5.46 -16.53 9.31
N SER A 704 -5.62 -16.17 8.03
CA SER A 704 -5.48 -17.10 6.89
C SER A 704 -4.10 -17.76 6.81
N TYR A 705 -3.03 -17.04 7.16
CA TYR A 705 -1.69 -17.62 7.25
C TYR A 705 -1.61 -18.69 8.36
N MET A 706 -2.16 -18.39 9.53
CA MET A 706 -2.17 -19.30 10.69
C MET A 706 -3.11 -20.50 10.49
N ASP A 707 -4.25 -20.28 9.84
CA ASP A 707 -5.17 -21.30 9.37
C ASP A 707 -4.43 -22.33 8.53
N ALA A 708 -3.68 -21.85 7.53
CA ALA A 708 -3.04 -22.72 6.57
C ALA A 708 -1.95 -23.59 7.23
N LEU A 709 -1.16 -23.01 8.14
CA LEU A 709 -0.22 -23.79 8.96
C LEU A 709 -0.95 -24.84 9.82
N THR A 710 -2.09 -24.47 10.39
CA THR A 710 -2.89 -25.35 11.24
C THR A 710 -3.49 -26.52 10.47
N GLN A 711 -3.98 -26.28 9.25
CA GLN A 711 -4.49 -27.32 8.35
C GLN A 711 -3.37 -28.27 7.90
N LEU A 712 -2.15 -27.76 7.62
CA LEU A 712 -0.99 -28.59 7.30
C LEU A 712 -0.61 -29.51 8.49
N GLU A 713 -0.55 -28.98 9.71
CA GLU A 713 -0.32 -29.81 10.90
C GLU A 713 -1.48 -30.78 11.17
N PHE A 714 -2.72 -30.41 10.82
CA PHE A 714 -3.89 -31.28 10.94
C PHE A 714 -3.77 -32.48 9.98
N ASN A 715 -3.34 -32.24 8.73
CA ASN A 715 -3.06 -33.31 7.77
C ASN A 715 -2.04 -34.31 8.29
N GLU A 716 -0.90 -33.82 8.81
CA GLU A 716 0.15 -34.68 9.36
C GLU A 716 -0.34 -35.52 10.54
N LYS A 717 -1.12 -34.92 11.43
CA LYS A 717 -1.57 -35.56 12.67
C LYS A 717 -2.73 -36.53 12.49
N PHE A 718 -3.64 -36.23 11.58
CA PHE A 718 -4.89 -36.99 11.39
C PHE A 718 -4.95 -37.75 10.06
N GLY A 719 -3.91 -37.67 9.23
CA GLY A 719 -3.84 -38.36 7.93
C GLY A 719 -4.77 -37.77 6.87
N GLU A 720 -5.15 -36.50 7.02
CA GLU A 720 -6.00 -35.78 6.08
C GLU A 720 -5.17 -35.17 4.93
N LYS A 721 -5.84 -34.67 3.88
CA LYS A 721 -5.19 -34.07 2.70
C LYS A 721 -5.87 -32.77 2.29
N ILE A 722 -6.00 -31.87 3.26
CA ILE A 722 -6.59 -30.56 3.07
C ILE A 722 -5.57 -29.66 2.37
N ASP A 723 -6.01 -28.95 1.33
CA ASP A 723 -5.21 -27.93 0.65
C ASP A 723 -5.67 -26.55 1.15
N PRO A 724 -4.82 -25.81 1.90
CA PRO A 724 -5.19 -24.52 2.46
C PRO A 724 -5.23 -23.39 1.42
N ARG A 725 -4.81 -23.63 0.16
CA ARG A 725 -4.85 -22.64 -0.95
C ARG A 725 -4.19 -21.29 -0.63
N SER A 726 -3.16 -21.33 0.21
CA SER A 726 -2.42 -20.16 0.70
C SER A 726 -0.95 -20.17 0.28
N ALA A 727 -0.55 -21.10 -0.61
CA ALA A 727 0.80 -21.11 -1.14
C ALA A 727 0.99 -19.99 -2.20
N PRO A 728 2.22 -19.49 -2.41
CA PRO A 728 2.48 -18.43 -3.39
C PRO A 728 1.97 -18.74 -4.81
N LYS A 729 2.02 -19.99 -5.26
CA LYS A 729 1.45 -20.41 -6.55
C LYS A 729 -0.07 -20.18 -6.67
N ASP A 730 -0.81 -20.22 -5.56
CA ASP A 730 -2.27 -20.19 -5.57
C ASP A 730 -2.81 -18.77 -5.78
N ILE A 731 -1.98 -17.74 -5.55
CA ILE A 731 -2.36 -16.32 -5.75
C ILE A 731 -2.07 -15.82 -7.18
N VAL A 732 -1.33 -16.58 -7.99
CA VAL A 732 -0.95 -16.19 -9.36
C VAL A 732 -2.15 -15.78 -10.22
N PRO A 733 -3.28 -16.51 -10.28
CA PRO A 733 -4.44 -16.12 -11.10
C PRO A 733 -5.08 -14.77 -10.69
N TYR A 734 -4.91 -14.37 -9.43
CA TYR A 734 -5.36 -13.05 -8.98
C TYR A 734 -4.39 -11.97 -9.42
N MET A 735 -3.08 -12.18 -9.22
CA MET A 735 -2.03 -11.21 -9.53
C MET A 735 -1.87 -10.97 -11.03
N SER A 736 -2.04 -12.01 -11.86
CA SER A 736 -1.99 -11.90 -13.33
C SER A 736 -3.28 -11.36 -13.96
N GLY A 737 -4.31 -11.09 -13.15
CA GLY A 737 -5.57 -10.52 -13.61
C GLY A 737 -5.45 -9.07 -14.09
N ASP A 738 -6.58 -8.52 -14.55
CA ASP A 738 -6.66 -7.12 -14.97
C ASP A 738 -6.31 -6.18 -13.82
N GLN A 739 -5.18 -5.50 -13.94
CA GLN A 739 -4.64 -4.57 -12.96
C GLN A 739 -5.60 -3.40 -12.66
N SER A 740 -6.49 -3.03 -13.58
CA SER A 740 -7.51 -2.00 -13.33
C SER A 740 -8.59 -2.43 -12.33
N GLN A 741 -8.68 -3.74 -12.05
CA GLN A 741 -9.63 -4.36 -11.12
C GLN A 741 -8.93 -4.91 -9.87
N LEU A 742 -7.70 -4.50 -9.60
CA LEU A 742 -6.93 -4.85 -8.42
C LEU A 742 -6.69 -3.61 -7.55
N ALA A 743 -6.53 -3.86 -6.25
CA ALA A 743 -6.14 -2.85 -5.28
C ALA A 743 -4.94 -3.36 -4.46
N PRO A 744 -4.04 -2.48 -3.99
CA PRO A 744 -3.02 -2.85 -3.00
C PRO A 744 -3.65 -3.47 -1.74
N ILE A 745 -2.89 -4.26 -0.98
CA ILE A 745 -3.39 -4.83 0.30
C ILE A 745 -3.68 -3.71 1.29
N MET A 746 -2.90 -2.62 1.26
CA MET A 746 -3.11 -1.40 2.03
C MET A 746 -4.26 -0.55 1.46
N THR A 747 -5.42 -1.16 1.23
CA THR A 747 -6.65 -0.50 0.78
C THR A 747 -7.77 -0.84 1.76
N GLN A 748 -8.57 0.16 2.11
CA GLN A 748 -9.74 -0.04 2.96
C GLN A 748 -10.73 -1.03 2.33
N GLY A 749 -11.28 -1.95 3.12
CA GLY A 749 -12.00 -3.14 2.64
C GLY A 749 -13.25 -2.89 1.77
N ASP A 750 -13.97 -1.79 2.00
CA ASP A 750 -15.14 -1.42 1.20
C ASP A 750 -14.73 -0.91 -0.20
N ASN A 751 -13.48 -0.44 -0.36
CA ASN A 751 -12.92 0.04 -1.64
C ASN A 751 -12.20 -1.06 -2.44
N VAL A 752 -12.25 -2.32 -2.01
CA VAL A 752 -11.59 -3.44 -2.67
C VAL A 752 -12.52 -4.12 -3.68
N TYR A 753 -12.09 -4.25 -4.94
CA TYR A 753 -12.85 -4.92 -6.00
C TYR A 753 -13.07 -6.43 -5.76
N ARG A 754 -12.01 -7.15 -5.36
CA ARG A 754 -12.02 -8.60 -5.12
C ARG A 754 -11.60 -8.91 -3.69
N PHE A 755 -12.57 -9.01 -2.77
CA PHE A 755 -12.32 -9.16 -1.33
C PHE A 755 -11.42 -10.32 -0.97
N GLY A 756 -11.82 -11.55 -1.34
CA GLY A 756 -11.18 -12.78 -0.90
C GLY A 756 -9.66 -12.77 -1.15
N PRO A 757 -9.20 -12.50 -2.38
CA PRO A 757 -7.78 -12.46 -2.64
C PRO A 757 -7.02 -11.33 -1.94
N ASN A 758 -7.60 -10.14 -1.84
CA ASN A 758 -6.91 -8.98 -1.27
C ASN A 758 -6.83 -9.03 0.27
N ALA A 759 -7.91 -9.44 0.94
CA ALA A 759 -7.98 -9.50 2.41
C ALA A 759 -7.43 -10.81 2.98
N TYR A 760 -7.56 -11.95 2.28
CA TYR A 760 -7.20 -13.28 2.81
C TYR A 760 -5.94 -13.84 2.15
N THR A 761 -6.03 -14.20 0.87
CA THR A 761 -5.04 -15.13 0.28
C THR A 761 -3.75 -14.47 -0.20
N LYS A 762 -3.76 -13.22 -0.69
CA LYS A 762 -2.53 -12.49 -1.04
C LYS A 762 -1.68 -12.14 0.19
N PRO A 763 -2.25 -11.62 1.29
CA PRO A 763 -1.51 -11.43 2.53
C PRO A 763 -0.94 -12.76 3.05
N ALA A 764 -1.76 -13.81 3.13
CA ALA A 764 -1.33 -15.13 3.59
C ALA A 764 -0.20 -15.71 2.73
N ALA A 765 -0.31 -15.64 1.40
CA ALA A 765 0.74 -16.07 0.47
C ALA A 765 2.03 -15.28 0.67
N GLY A 766 1.94 -13.96 0.92
CA GLY A 766 3.09 -13.12 1.25
C GLY A 766 3.79 -13.55 2.54
N LEU A 767 3.02 -13.91 3.58
CA LEU A 767 3.57 -14.43 4.84
C LEU A 767 4.16 -15.83 4.68
N PHE A 768 3.54 -16.71 3.89
CA PHE A 768 4.13 -18.01 3.50
C PHE A 768 5.45 -17.84 2.77
N LEU A 769 5.52 -16.91 1.82
CA LEU A 769 6.73 -16.60 1.06
C LEU A 769 7.81 -16.04 2.00
N LEU A 770 7.47 -15.10 2.88
CA LEU A 770 8.40 -14.58 3.89
C LEU A 770 8.96 -15.69 4.77
N ARG A 771 8.09 -16.57 5.28
CA ARG A 771 8.46 -17.64 6.20
C ARG A 771 9.32 -18.71 5.53
N ASN A 772 8.94 -19.18 4.34
CA ASN A 772 9.56 -20.35 3.74
C ASN A 772 10.70 -20.01 2.78
N THR A 773 10.68 -18.82 2.17
CA THR A 773 11.60 -18.46 1.08
C THR A 773 12.57 -17.32 1.44
N ILE A 774 12.15 -16.34 2.26
CA ILE A 774 12.98 -15.16 2.58
C ILE A 774 13.71 -15.29 3.93
N LEU A 775 12.97 -15.47 5.03
CA LEU A 775 13.52 -15.46 6.40
C LEU A 775 13.86 -16.86 6.93
N GLY A 776 13.10 -17.86 6.51
CA GLY A 776 13.10 -19.18 7.13
C GLY A 776 12.23 -19.25 8.40
N PRO A 777 11.69 -20.45 8.73
CA PRO A 777 10.75 -20.64 9.85
C PRO A 777 11.24 -20.10 11.19
N LYS A 778 12.52 -20.29 11.52
CA LYS A 778 13.06 -19.91 12.84
C LYS A 778 12.97 -18.40 13.11
N LEU A 779 13.33 -17.57 12.13
CA LEU A 779 13.29 -16.11 12.27
C LEU A 779 11.86 -15.60 12.15
N PHE A 780 11.10 -16.09 11.17
CA PHE A 780 9.72 -15.68 10.96
C PHE A 780 8.84 -16.02 12.18
N ASP A 781 8.84 -17.28 12.63
CA ASP A 781 7.93 -17.73 13.70
C ASP A 781 8.25 -16.99 15.01
N LYS A 782 9.53 -16.66 15.27
CA LYS A 782 9.93 -15.86 16.42
C LYS A 782 9.45 -14.40 16.30
N ALA A 783 9.56 -13.79 15.13
CA ALA A 783 9.11 -12.43 14.89
C ALA A 783 7.57 -12.31 14.96
N PHE A 784 6.85 -13.23 14.32
CA PHE A 784 5.40 -13.30 14.34
C PHE A 784 4.85 -13.51 15.76
N SER A 785 5.43 -14.45 16.53
CA SER A 785 5.09 -14.64 17.94
C SER A 785 5.38 -13.39 18.79
N THR A 786 6.45 -12.65 18.47
CA THR A 786 6.81 -11.40 19.17
C THR A 786 5.77 -10.31 18.91
N TYR A 787 5.31 -10.16 17.66
CA TYR A 787 4.20 -9.26 17.32
C TYR A 787 2.93 -9.62 18.09
N ALA A 788 2.50 -10.89 18.01
CA ALA A 788 1.30 -11.36 18.68
C ALA A 788 1.35 -11.09 20.20
N LYS A 789 2.51 -11.29 20.84
CA LYS A 789 2.71 -11.02 22.28
C LYS A 789 2.72 -9.55 22.64
N ARG A 790 3.35 -8.69 21.83
CA ARG A 790 3.37 -7.23 22.04
C ARG A 790 1.94 -6.66 22.05
N TRP A 791 1.14 -7.12 21.10
CA TRP A 791 -0.19 -6.59 20.82
C TRP A 791 -1.34 -7.42 21.38
N MET A 792 -1.04 -8.44 22.19
CA MET A 792 -2.07 -9.15 22.96
C MET A 792 -2.84 -8.15 23.85
N PHE A 793 -4.17 -8.15 23.70
CA PHE A 793 -5.14 -7.25 24.34
C PHE A 793 -4.90 -5.76 24.06
N LYS A 794 -4.48 -5.42 22.83
CA LYS A 794 -4.20 -4.05 22.36
C LYS A 794 -4.59 -3.86 20.88
N HIS A 795 -4.52 -2.63 20.38
CA HIS A 795 -4.90 -2.25 19.02
C HIS A 795 -3.68 -1.93 18.11
N PRO A 796 -3.14 -2.92 17.38
CA PRO A 796 -2.05 -2.70 16.43
C PRO A 796 -2.51 -2.05 15.13
N THR A 797 -1.62 -1.27 14.53
CA THR A 797 -1.71 -0.81 13.13
C THR A 797 -0.84 -1.70 12.22
N PRO A 798 -0.99 -1.62 10.88
CA PRO A 798 -0.10 -2.31 9.93
C PRO A 798 1.39 -2.03 10.18
N GLU A 799 1.73 -0.79 10.54
CA GLU A 799 3.11 -0.39 10.78
C GLU A 799 3.72 -1.10 11.99
N ASP A 800 2.93 -1.34 13.03
CA ASP A 800 3.40 -2.05 14.23
C ASP A 800 3.76 -3.50 13.91
N PHE A 801 3.01 -4.12 13.00
CA PHE A 801 3.33 -5.43 12.46
C PHE A 801 4.63 -5.38 11.64
N PHE A 802 4.73 -4.50 10.64
CA PHE A 802 5.92 -4.40 9.78
C PHE A 802 7.19 -4.14 10.58
N ARG A 803 7.16 -3.15 11.49
CA ARG A 803 8.29 -2.81 12.38
C ARG A 803 8.65 -3.98 13.30
N THR A 804 7.66 -4.68 13.88
CA THR A 804 7.97 -5.84 14.72
C THR A 804 8.60 -6.97 13.93
N MET A 805 8.12 -7.23 12.71
CA MET A 805 8.69 -8.27 11.87
C MET A 805 10.15 -7.97 11.51
N GLU A 806 10.50 -6.73 11.23
CA GLU A 806 11.89 -6.32 10.96
C GLU A 806 12.76 -6.33 12.22
N ASP A 807 12.30 -5.72 13.31
CA ASP A 807 13.01 -5.64 14.59
C ASP A 807 13.34 -7.01 15.16
N ALA A 808 12.34 -7.90 15.24
CA ALA A 808 12.50 -9.21 15.86
C ALA A 808 13.22 -10.22 14.95
N SER A 809 13.24 -10.00 13.63
CA SER A 809 13.99 -10.85 12.69
C SER A 809 15.40 -10.35 12.40
N GLY A 810 15.68 -9.06 12.67
CA GLY A 810 16.95 -8.41 12.30
C GLY A 810 17.15 -8.27 10.79
N THR A 811 16.07 -8.24 10.00
CA THR A 811 16.10 -8.20 8.53
C THR A 811 15.36 -6.99 7.99
N ASP A 812 15.98 -6.26 7.06
CA ASP A 812 15.34 -5.18 6.30
C ASP A 812 14.38 -5.77 5.25
N LEU A 813 13.10 -5.51 5.43
CA LEU A 813 11.97 -6.00 4.63
C LEU A 813 11.21 -4.85 3.96
N ASP A 814 11.72 -3.61 4.00
CA ASP A 814 11.07 -2.43 3.42
C ASP A 814 10.72 -2.64 1.94
N TRP A 815 11.61 -3.30 1.19
CA TRP A 815 11.39 -3.66 -0.22
C TRP A 815 10.22 -4.63 -0.40
N PHE A 816 10.03 -5.57 0.54
CA PHE A 816 8.98 -6.57 0.49
C PHE A 816 7.64 -5.94 0.85
N TRP A 817 7.57 -5.19 1.95
CA TRP A 817 6.36 -4.48 2.36
C TRP A 817 5.90 -3.51 1.28
N ARG A 818 6.81 -2.67 0.76
CA ARG A 818 6.52 -1.73 -0.32
C ARG A 818 5.95 -2.43 -1.55
N GLY A 819 6.62 -3.48 -2.03
CA GLY A 819 6.18 -4.20 -3.22
C GLY A 819 4.85 -4.91 -2.97
N TRP A 820 4.81 -5.81 -1.98
CA TRP A 820 3.71 -6.74 -1.80
C TRP A 820 2.43 -6.09 -1.26
N PHE A 821 2.56 -5.13 -0.33
CA PHE A 821 1.42 -4.53 0.38
C PHE A 821 0.95 -3.21 -0.21
N TYR A 822 1.87 -2.36 -0.70
CA TYR A 822 1.55 -1.01 -1.20
C TYR A 822 1.38 -0.92 -2.72
N THR A 823 1.56 -2.04 -3.47
CA THR A 823 1.35 -2.05 -4.92
C THR A 823 0.53 -3.26 -5.40
N THR A 824 0.07 -3.19 -6.64
CA THR A 824 -0.51 -4.32 -7.39
C THR A 824 0.51 -4.99 -8.32
N ASP A 825 1.80 -4.63 -8.21
CA ASP A 825 2.89 -5.22 -9.00
C ASP A 825 2.87 -6.76 -8.90
N VAL A 826 3.39 -7.40 -9.94
CA VAL A 826 3.50 -8.86 -10.05
C VAL A 826 4.95 -9.33 -9.95
N THR A 827 5.15 -10.59 -9.55
CA THR A 827 6.45 -11.26 -9.68
C THR A 827 6.56 -11.86 -11.08
N ASP A 828 7.65 -11.56 -11.78
CA ASP A 828 8.04 -12.24 -13.03
C ASP A 828 9.58 -12.13 -13.13
N ILE A 829 10.27 -13.27 -13.10
CA ILE A 829 11.73 -13.39 -13.19
C ILE A 829 12.12 -14.44 -14.23
N GLY A 830 12.78 -13.98 -15.30
CA GLY A 830 13.18 -14.83 -16.42
C GLY A 830 14.69 -15.04 -16.57
N ILE A 831 15.05 -16.06 -17.36
CA ILE A 831 16.42 -16.26 -17.87
C ILE A 831 16.55 -15.57 -19.22
N LYS A 832 17.14 -14.37 -19.21
CA LYS A 832 17.41 -13.60 -20.44
C LYS A 832 18.49 -14.23 -21.31
N ALA A 833 19.59 -14.68 -20.70
CA ALA A 833 20.72 -15.24 -21.45
C ALA A 833 21.59 -16.20 -20.62
N VAL A 834 22.13 -17.22 -21.29
CA VAL A 834 23.13 -18.14 -20.74
C VAL A 834 24.27 -18.28 -21.75
N HIS A 835 25.47 -17.92 -21.33
CA HIS A 835 26.67 -18.08 -22.14
C HIS A 835 27.70 -18.96 -21.44
N LYS A 836 28.16 -20.00 -22.14
CA LYS A 836 29.32 -20.77 -21.69
C LYS A 836 30.58 -19.90 -21.85
N LEU A 837 31.32 -19.75 -20.76
CA LEU A 837 32.57 -19.00 -20.71
C LEU A 837 33.77 -19.95 -20.72
N TYR A 838 34.80 -19.56 -21.46
CA TYR A 838 36.07 -20.27 -21.56
C TYR A 838 37.17 -19.44 -20.91
N ALA A 839 37.89 -20.03 -19.96
CA ALA A 839 39.02 -19.40 -19.30
C ALA A 839 40.23 -19.32 -20.24
N THR A 840 40.93 -18.18 -20.23
CA THR A 840 42.12 -17.93 -21.05
C THR A 840 43.13 -17.06 -20.30
N GLU A 841 44.42 -17.22 -20.59
CA GLU A 841 45.51 -16.42 -20.00
C GLU A 841 45.77 -15.13 -20.80
N LYS A 842 45.07 -14.93 -21.92
CA LYS A 842 45.19 -13.74 -22.77
C LYS A 842 44.00 -12.80 -22.58
N PRO A 843 44.22 -11.49 -22.35
CA PRO A 843 43.15 -10.51 -22.32
C PRO A 843 42.42 -10.46 -23.68
N SER A 844 41.11 -10.19 -23.67
CA SER A 844 40.38 -9.89 -24.91
C SER A 844 40.62 -8.45 -25.35
N ASP A 845 40.52 -8.18 -26.65
CA ASP A 845 40.60 -6.81 -27.19
C ASP A 845 39.53 -5.90 -26.56
N GLU A 846 38.35 -6.46 -26.27
CA GLU A 846 37.26 -5.79 -25.55
C GLU A 846 37.65 -5.37 -24.13
N PHE A 847 38.39 -6.22 -23.39
CA PHE A 847 38.89 -5.88 -22.06
C PHE A 847 39.89 -4.72 -22.11
N VAL A 848 40.78 -4.72 -23.10
CA VAL A 848 41.73 -3.62 -23.32
C VAL A 848 41.00 -2.34 -23.70
N GLN A 849 40.00 -2.40 -24.59
CA GLN A 849 39.17 -1.25 -24.93
C GLN A 849 38.34 -0.74 -23.74
N MET A 850 37.83 -1.62 -22.88
CA MET A 850 37.13 -1.23 -21.66
C MET A 850 38.03 -0.43 -20.72
N LEU A 851 39.29 -0.85 -20.52
CA LEU A 851 40.25 -0.10 -19.71
C LEU A 851 40.51 1.28 -20.30
N ARG A 852 40.68 1.39 -21.62
CA ARG A 852 40.81 2.69 -22.30
C ARG A 852 39.58 3.57 -22.09
N LYS A 853 38.37 3.02 -22.25
CA LYS A 853 37.10 3.73 -22.02
C LYS A 853 36.92 4.18 -20.56
N ARG A 854 37.53 3.49 -19.60
CA ARG A 854 37.56 3.87 -18.19
C ARG A 854 38.67 4.88 -17.84
N GLY A 855 39.38 5.40 -18.83
CA GLY A 855 40.41 6.43 -18.65
C GLY A 855 41.77 5.91 -18.20
N PHE A 856 42.03 4.60 -18.30
CA PHE A 856 43.38 4.07 -18.03
C PHE A 856 44.31 4.36 -19.20
N ASP A 857 45.48 4.93 -18.93
CA ASP A 857 46.53 5.17 -19.91
C ASP A 857 47.24 3.87 -20.35
N GLU A 858 48.00 3.94 -21.44
CA GLU A 858 48.73 2.78 -22.01
C GLU A 858 49.77 2.18 -21.06
N LYS A 859 50.35 2.97 -20.15
CA LYS A 859 51.34 2.48 -19.17
C LYS A 859 50.66 1.63 -18.12
N ARG A 860 49.54 2.09 -17.57
CA ARG A 860 48.76 1.39 -16.56
C ARG A 860 48.03 0.19 -17.13
N ILE A 861 47.59 0.25 -18.39
CA ILE A 861 47.08 -0.93 -19.11
C ILE A 861 48.18 -1.98 -19.22
N LYS A 862 49.40 -1.62 -19.67
CA LYS A 862 50.53 -2.58 -19.75
C LYS A 862 50.88 -3.17 -18.38
N GLU A 863 50.83 -2.40 -17.30
CA GLU A 863 51.04 -2.91 -15.93
C GLU A 863 49.94 -3.89 -15.50
N ILE A 864 48.67 -3.57 -15.73
CA ILE A 864 47.53 -4.47 -15.45
C ILE A 864 47.65 -5.77 -16.24
N LEU A 865 48.17 -5.71 -17.48
CA LEU A 865 48.36 -6.89 -18.33
C LEU A 865 49.62 -7.71 -17.99
N LYS A 866 50.60 -7.13 -17.28
CA LYS A 866 51.76 -7.87 -16.73
C LYS A 866 51.37 -8.77 -15.55
N ASP A 867 50.33 -8.38 -14.81
CA ASP A 867 49.77 -9.17 -13.73
C ASP A 867 49.10 -10.43 -14.32
N LYS A 868 49.62 -11.62 -14.00
CA LYS A 868 49.17 -12.88 -14.60
C LYS A 868 47.76 -13.21 -14.10
N ARG A 869 46.73 -12.84 -14.87
CA ARG A 869 45.31 -13.05 -14.54
C ARG A 869 44.67 -14.10 -15.44
N ILE A 870 43.53 -14.62 -14.99
CA ILE A 870 42.66 -15.48 -15.80
C ILE A 870 41.53 -14.59 -16.34
N TYR A 871 41.32 -14.65 -17.65
CA TYR A 871 40.29 -13.95 -18.38
C TYR A 871 39.21 -14.93 -18.86
N PHE A 872 38.01 -14.44 -19.16
CA PHE A 872 36.92 -15.24 -19.71
C PHE A 872 36.53 -14.75 -21.10
N THR A 873 36.16 -15.67 -21.99
CA THR A 873 35.65 -15.36 -23.33
C THR A 873 34.43 -16.21 -23.69
N LYS A 874 33.51 -15.64 -24.49
CA LYS A 874 32.33 -16.32 -25.05
C LYS A 874 32.60 -17.05 -26.36
N LYS A 875 33.73 -16.76 -27.04
CA LYS A 875 34.09 -17.41 -28.31
C LYS A 875 34.76 -18.75 -28.03
N ASP A 876 34.18 -19.83 -28.55
CA ASP A 876 34.83 -21.14 -28.56
C ASP A 876 36.04 -21.11 -29.52
N ARG A 877 37.22 -20.76 -28.99
CA ARG A 877 38.47 -20.72 -29.76
C ARG A 877 39.13 -22.10 -29.81
N SER A 878 38.39 -23.11 -30.27
CA SER A 878 38.86 -24.47 -30.62
C SER A 878 39.46 -25.31 -29.48
N LYS A 879 39.41 -26.64 -29.65
CA LYS A 879 39.86 -27.72 -28.75
C LYS A 879 41.27 -27.56 -28.10
N LYS A 880 42.10 -26.59 -28.50
CA LYS A 880 43.43 -26.34 -27.93
C LYS A 880 43.44 -25.48 -26.66
N GLN A 881 42.42 -24.65 -26.39
CA GLN A 881 42.41 -23.77 -25.20
C GLN A 881 41.53 -24.24 -24.03
N ALA A 882 40.50 -25.07 -24.26
CA ALA A 882 39.77 -25.73 -23.16
C ALA A 882 40.70 -26.59 -22.27
N THR A 883 41.82 -27.06 -22.82
CA THR A 883 42.88 -27.81 -22.14
C THR A 883 43.82 -26.94 -21.28
N ALA A 884 43.83 -25.61 -21.47
CA ALA A 884 44.65 -24.69 -20.68
C ALA A 884 44.13 -24.57 -19.25
N TYR A 885 42.81 -24.68 -19.06
CA TYR A 885 42.17 -24.59 -17.75
C TYR A 885 42.55 -25.74 -16.79
N LYS A 886 42.59 -27.00 -17.27
CA LYS A 886 43.07 -28.17 -16.48
C LYS A 886 44.59 -28.17 -16.25
N LYS A 887 45.37 -27.45 -17.06
CA LYS A 887 46.84 -27.40 -17.01
C LYS A 887 47.42 -26.11 -16.42
N SER A 888 46.59 -25.11 -16.11
CA SER A 888 47.08 -23.83 -15.55
C SER A 888 47.74 -24.05 -14.20
N LYS A 889 49.05 -23.79 -14.13
CA LYS A 889 49.84 -23.85 -12.88
C LYS A 889 49.32 -22.86 -11.83
N MET A 890 48.72 -21.75 -12.25
CA MET A 890 48.25 -20.68 -11.37
C MET A 890 46.98 -21.10 -10.61
N LEU A 891 45.99 -21.68 -11.29
CA LEU A 891 44.77 -22.21 -10.67
C LEU A 891 45.05 -23.38 -9.72
N LYS A 892 45.96 -24.29 -10.09
CA LYS A 892 46.37 -25.40 -9.21
C LYS A 892 46.94 -24.91 -7.87
N LYS A 893 47.69 -23.80 -7.88
CA LYS A 893 48.23 -23.15 -6.67
C LYS A 893 47.13 -22.55 -5.79
N TYR A 894 46.08 -21.95 -6.38
CA TYR A 894 44.95 -21.40 -5.64
C TYR A 894 43.98 -22.47 -5.13
N SER A 895 43.74 -23.56 -5.87
CA SER A 895 42.91 -24.68 -5.39
C SER A 895 43.52 -25.38 -4.18
N THR A 896 44.85 -25.44 -4.10
CA THR A 896 45.58 -26.00 -2.94
C THR A 896 45.55 -25.10 -1.70
N LEU A 897 45.35 -23.79 -1.86
CA LEU A 897 45.29 -22.81 -0.76
C LEU A 897 43.94 -22.78 -0.03
N GLY A 898 42.88 -23.38 -0.61
CA GLY A 898 41.52 -23.17 -0.11
C GLY A 898 40.59 -24.38 -0.22
N LYS A 899 41.05 -25.62 0.01
CA LYS A 899 40.20 -26.85 0.08
C LYS A 899 39.03 -26.94 -0.94
N MET A 900 39.15 -26.33 -2.12
CA MET A 900 38.04 -26.21 -3.09
C MET A 900 38.43 -26.94 -4.37
N LYS A 901 37.53 -27.82 -4.84
CA LYS A 901 37.69 -28.52 -6.11
C LYS A 901 37.69 -27.49 -7.25
N THR A 902 38.54 -27.71 -8.25
CA THR A 902 38.66 -26.80 -9.40
C THR A 902 37.40 -26.96 -10.28
N PRO A 903 36.58 -25.91 -10.51
CA PRO A 903 35.43 -25.97 -11.44
C PRO A 903 35.90 -26.48 -12.81
N ALA A 904 35.09 -27.04 -13.70
CA ALA A 904 35.53 -27.37 -15.07
C ALA A 904 34.85 -26.53 -16.16
N TYR A 905 33.77 -25.83 -15.79
CA TYR A 905 32.90 -25.05 -16.65
C TYR A 905 32.54 -23.72 -15.97
N PHE A 906 32.32 -22.68 -16.77
CA PHE A 906 31.85 -21.38 -16.30
C PHE A 906 30.69 -20.93 -17.17
N TYR A 907 29.67 -20.36 -16.54
CA TYR A 907 28.49 -19.87 -17.24
C TYR A 907 28.22 -18.43 -16.81
N GLU A 908 28.02 -17.54 -17.77
CA GLU A 908 27.44 -16.22 -17.53
C GLU A 908 25.92 -16.33 -17.67
N LEU A 909 25.21 -16.10 -16.57
CA LEU A 909 23.75 -16.16 -16.48
C LEU A 909 23.25 -14.73 -16.34
N THR A 910 22.38 -14.29 -17.25
CA THR A 910 21.67 -13.02 -17.12
C THR A 910 20.21 -13.31 -16.80
N PHE A 911 19.79 -12.83 -15.63
CA PHE A 911 18.41 -12.86 -15.18
C PHE A 911 17.77 -11.50 -15.47
N GLU A 912 16.51 -11.51 -15.86
CA GLU A 912 15.70 -10.31 -16.02
C GLU A 912 14.48 -10.39 -15.11
N LYS A 913 13.92 -9.22 -14.75
CA LYS A 913 12.75 -9.09 -13.89
C LYS A 913 11.72 -8.18 -14.58
N PRO A 914 10.95 -8.71 -15.55
CA PRO A 914 9.91 -7.93 -16.21
C PRO A 914 8.80 -7.51 -15.22
N GLY A 915 8.60 -8.31 -14.17
CA GLY A 915 7.68 -7.99 -13.08
C GLY A 915 8.14 -6.83 -12.20
N GLY A 916 7.18 -6.20 -11.54
CA GLY A 916 7.46 -5.12 -10.61
C GLY A 916 8.04 -5.62 -9.28
N LEU A 917 7.54 -6.74 -8.74
CA LEU A 917 7.93 -7.20 -7.41
C LEU A 917 9.37 -7.69 -7.37
N VAL A 918 10.14 -7.17 -6.40
CA VAL A 918 11.48 -7.67 -6.09
C VAL A 918 11.33 -9.01 -5.38
N MET A 919 12.03 -10.05 -5.85
CA MET A 919 12.06 -11.37 -5.20
C MET A 919 13.47 -11.99 -5.22
N PRO A 920 13.78 -12.91 -4.29
CA PRO A 920 14.95 -13.79 -4.41
C PRO A 920 14.92 -14.60 -5.72
N ILE A 921 16.08 -14.91 -6.28
CA ILE A 921 16.18 -15.77 -7.47
C ILE A 921 16.54 -17.18 -7.02
N ILE A 922 15.58 -18.11 -7.07
CA ILE A 922 15.80 -19.53 -6.80
C ILE A 922 16.13 -20.21 -8.12
N VAL A 923 17.32 -20.79 -8.24
CA VAL A 923 17.79 -21.41 -9.48
C VAL A 923 18.15 -22.87 -9.26
N GLU A 924 17.57 -23.76 -10.05
CA GLU A 924 17.96 -25.17 -10.13
C GLU A 924 18.76 -25.45 -11.40
N PHE A 925 19.93 -26.04 -11.22
CA PHE A 925 20.80 -26.52 -12.28
C PHE A 925 20.66 -28.02 -12.41
N THR A 926 20.35 -28.51 -13.61
CA THR A 926 20.44 -29.93 -13.95
C THR A 926 21.69 -30.16 -14.80
N TYR A 927 22.54 -31.08 -14.37
CA TYR A 927 23.81 -31.39 -15.02
C TYR A 927 23.67 -32.51 -16.06
N ALA A 928 24.66 -32.64 -16.94
CA ALA A 928 24.69 -33.63 -18.00
C ALA A 928 24.63 -35.08 -17.49
N ASP A 929 25.09 -35.34 -16.27
CA ASP A 929 25.02 -36.66 -15.61
C ASP A 929 23.68 -36.92 -14.88
N GLY A 930 22.71 -36.02 -15.00
CA GLY A 930 21.39 -36.12 -14.36
C GLY A 930 21.33 -35.60 -12.93
N THR A 931 22.46 -35.27 -12.30
CA THR A 931 22.45 -34.68 -10.96
C THR A 931 21.90 -33.25 -10.97
N LYS A 932 21.36 -32.81 -9.83
CA LYS A 932 20.78 -31.48 -9.65
C LYS A 932 21.45 -30.72 -8.52
N SER A 933 21.48 -29.40 -8.61
CA SER A 933 21.85 -28.52 -7.49
C SER A 933 21.02 -27.24 -7.52
N ARG A 934 20.69 -26.71 -6.34
CA ARG A 934 19.95 -25.45 -6.21
C ARG A 934 20.82 -24.34 -5.66
N LYS A 935 20.57 -23.10 -6.09
CA LYS A 935 21.18 -21.90 -5.54
C LYS A 935 20.15 -20.79 -5.45
N THR A 936 20.04 -20.18 -4.28
CA THR A 936 19.18 -19.02 -4.05
C THR A 936 20.05 -17.77 -3.96
N TYR A 937 19.69 -16.75 -4.75
CA TYR A 937 20.25 -15.41 -4.63
C TYR A 937 19.26 -14.53 -3.87
N PRO A 938 19.71 -13.72 -2.89
CA PRO A 938 18.82 -12.89 -2.09
C PRO A 938 18.25 -11.75 -2.95
N ALA A 939 17.08 -11.23 -2.56
CA ALA A 939 16.39 -10.13 -3.25
C ALA A 939 17.29 -8.92 -3.53
N GLN A 940 18.24 -8.61 -2.63
CA GLN A 940 19.20 -7.51 -2.74
C GLN A 940 20.11 -7.59 -3.97
N ILE A 941 20.09 -8.71 -4.72
CA ILE A 941 20.73 -8.82 -6.04
C ILE A 941 20.24 -7.74 -7.03
N TRP A 942 19.00 -7.26 -6.87
CA TRP A 942 18.36 -6.26 -7.72
C TRP A 942 18.67 -4.80 -7.33
N ARG A 943 19.30 -4.55 -6.16
CA ARG A 943 19.43 -3.19 -5.58
C ARG A 943 20.10 -2.14 -6.46
N LYS A 944 21.07 -2.56 -7.30
CA LYS A 944 21.82 -1.66 -8.20
C LYS A 944 21.26 -1.62 -9.62
N ASN A 945 20.46 -2.62 -9.99
CA ASN A 945 19.77 -2.71 -11.27
C ASN A 945 18.52 -3.58 -11.08
N ASP A 946 17.37 -2.92 -10.99
CA ASP A 946 16.09 -3.59 -10.74
C ASP A 946 15.51 -4.30 -11.98
N LYS A 947 16.18 -4.19 -13.15
CA LYS A 947 15.71 -4.83 -14.38
C LYS A 947 16.45 -6.11 -14.68
N GLU A 948 17.76 -6.11 -14.54
CA GLU A 948 18.63 -7.20 -15.00
C GLU A 948 19.84 -7.39 -14.11
N VAL A 949 20.22 -8.65 -13.88
CA VAL A 949 21.45 -8.99 -13.19
C VAL A 949 22.19 -10.14 -13.87
N THR A 950 23.51 -9.97 -14.01
CA THR A 950 24.40 -10.98 -14.55
C THR A 950 25.24 -11.63 -13.44
N LYS A 951 25.30 -12.97 -13.43
CA LYS A 951 26.12 -13.77 -12.52
C LYS A 951 27.01 -14.73 -13.29
N ILE A 952 28.24 -14.90 -12.82
CA ILE A 952 29.11 -15.99 -13.28
C ILE A 952 28.91 -17.18 -12.33
N PHE A 953 28.57 -18.34 -12.88
CA PHE A 953 28.40 -19.59 -12.17
C PHE A 953 29.51 -20.59 -12.57
N PRO A 954 30.49 -20.85 -11.68
CA PRO A 954 31.46 -21.91 -11.87
C PRO A 954 30.83 -23.28 -11.53
N SER A 955 31.15 -24.30 -12.32
CA SER A 955 30.62 -25.67 -12.12
C SER A 955 31.68 -26.73 -12.44
N GLU A 956 31.73 -27.81 -11.66
CA GLU A 956 32.53 -29.00 -11.95
C GLU A 956 31.96 -29.82 -13.13
N LYS A 957 30.65 -29.71 -13.35
CA LYS A 957 29.89 -30.50 -14.31
C LYS A 957 29.26 -29.61 -15.38
N GLU A 958 29.09 -30.14 -16.59
CA GLU A 958 28.39 -29.42 -17.65
C GLU A 958 26.91 -29.28 -17.29
N ILE A 959 26.39 -28.05 -17.36
CA ILE A 959 24.98 -27.73 -17.14
C ILE A 959 24.21 -28.09 -18.41
N LYS A 960 23.15 -28.90 -18.24
CA LYS A 960 22.23 -29.32 -19.30
C LYS A 960 21.00 -28.42 -19.37
N SER A 961 20.45 -28.04 -18.22
CA SER A 961 19.32 -27.12 -18.14
C SER A 961 19.31 -26.32 -16.84
N ILE A 962 18.62 -25.17 -16.87
CA ILE A 962 18.43 -24.25 -15.75
C ILE A 962 16.93 -23.97 -15.63
N ALA A 963 16.41 -23.96 -14.41
CA ALA A 963 15.04 -23.57 -14.10
C ALA A 963 15.04 -22.52 -12.96
N ILE A 964 14.28 -21.45 -13.13
CA ILE A 964 13.96 -20.49 -12.06
C ILE A 964 12.69 -20.95 -11.35
N ASP A 965 12.73 -20.88 -10.03
CA ASP A 965 11.60 -21.17 -9.13
C ASP A 965 10.85 -22.47 -9.47
N PRO A 966 11.55 -23.63 -9.50
CA PRO A 966 10.97 -24.90 -9.96
C PRO A 966 9.81 -25.39 -9.08
N ASP A 967 9.72 -24.91 -7.84
CA ASP A 967 8.70 -25.30 -6.85
C ASP A 967 7.60 -24.24 -6.68
N LEU A 968 7.63 -23.16 -7.50
CA LEU A 968 6.63 -22.07 -7.53
C LEU A 968 6.49 -21.33 -6.18
N GLU A 969 7.62 -21.04 -5.54
CA GLU A 969 7.72 -20.40 -4.24
C GLU A 969 7.56 -18.87 -4.29
N THR A 970 7.70 -18.24 -5.46
CA THR A 970 7.78 -16.77 -5.60
C THR A 970 6.55 -16.09 -6.20
N ALA A 971 5.50 -16.88 -6.50
CA ALA A 971 4.28 -16.41 -7.19
C ALA A 971 4.55 -15.78 -8.57
N ASP A 972 5.48 -16.36 -9.33
CA ASP A 972 5.81 -15.91 -10.68
C ASP A 972 4.61 -16.06 -11.63
N VAL A 973 4.19 -14.95 -12.25
CA VAL A 973 3.02 -14.93 -13.14
C VAL A 973 3.32 -15.42 -14.56
N ASP A 974 4.59 -15.48 -14.96
CA ASP A 974 5.02 -15.95 -16.29
C ASP A 974 6.18 -16.94 -16.22
N THR A 975 5.85 -18.20 -15.95
CA THR A 975 6.85 -19.29 -15.93
C THR A 975 7.44 -19.68 -17.29
N SER A 976 6.98 -19.07 -18.41
CA SER A 976 7.44 -19.43 -19.75
C SER A 976 8.90 -19.01 -19.99
N ASN A 977 9.36 -17.97 -19.29
CA ASN A 977 10.71 -17.43 -19.39
C ASN A 977 11.68 -18.02 -18.33
N ASN A 978 11.23 -18.94 -17.46
CA ASN A 978 12.01 -19.48 -16.35
C ASN A 978 13.05 -20.54 -16.75
N HIS A 979 13.14 -20.92 -18.02
CA HIS A 979 13.88 -22.12 -18.44
C HIS A 979 14.96 -21.85 -19.48
N TRP A 980 16.11 -22.49 -19.30
CA TRP A 980 17.16 -22.58 -20.32
C TRP A 980 17.58 -24.05 -20.56
N PRO A 981 17.63 -24.52 -21.82
CA PRO A 981 17.09 -23.84 -23.01
C PRO A 981 15.57 -23.61 -22.87
N PRO A 982 15.00 -22.61 -23.57
CA PRO A 982 13.57 -22.34 -23.50
C PRO A 982 12.75 -23.60 -23.80
N LYS A 983 11.80 -23.93 -22.94
CA LYS A 983 10.88 -25.04 -23.18
C LYS A 983 9.95 -24.63 -24.33
N LYS A 984 9.83 -25.45 -25.37
CA LYS A 984 8.78 -25.27 -26.38
C LYS A 984 7.45 -25.64 -25.73
N GLU A 985 6.66 -24.64 -25.34
CA GLU A 985 5.27 -24.87 -24.93
C GLU A 985 4.42 -25.12 -26.18
N ASN A 986 3.54 -26.12 -26.12
CA ASN A 986 2.49 -26.28 -27.12
C ASN A 986 1.22 -25.56 -26.64
N LEU A 987 0.32 -25.23 -27.57
CA LEU A 987 -0.91 -24.50 -27.30
C LEU A 987 -1.85 -25.19 -26.28
N PHE A 988 -1.67 -26.50 -26.06
CA PHE A 988 -2.49 -27.30 -25.17
C PHE A 988 -2.13 -27.05 -23.70
N ASP A 989 -0.84 -26.91 -23.38
CA ASP A 989 -0.37 -26.61 -22.03
C ASP A 989 -0.76 -25.19 -21.59
N LEU A 990 -0.76 -24.23 -22.53
CA LEU A 990 -1.28 -22.86 -22.33
C LEU A 990 -2.79 -22.85 -22.03
N LYS A 991 -3.59 -23.58 -22.83
CA LYS A 991 -5.05 -23.68 -22.61
C LYS A 991 -5.40 -24.40 -21.30
N LYS A 992 -4.61 -25.39 -20.88
CA LYS A 992 -4.82 -26.11 -19.61
C LYS A 992 -4.55 -25.23 -18.38
N ARG A 993 -3.67 -24.23 -18.48
CA ARG A 993 -3.45 -23.23 -17.42
C ARG A 993 -4.53 -22.15 -17.36
N GLN A 994 -5.20 -21.84 -18.46
CA GLN A 994 -6.32 -20.89 -18.49
C GLN A 994 -7.66 -21.50 -18.03
N LEU A 995 -7.77 -22.83 -18.06
CA LEU A 995 -9.00 -23.57 -17.73
C LEU A 995 -9.03 -24.14 -16.30
N ASN A 996 -7.91 -24.08 -15.57
CA ASN A 996 -7.79 -24.45 -14.15
C ASN A 996 -7.53 -23.20 -13.33
#